data_AF-A0AAD1WP78-F1
#
_entry.id   AF-A0AAD1WP78-F1
#
_cell.length_a   1.000
_cell.length_b   1.000
_cell.length_c   1.000
_cell.angle_alpha   90.00
_cell.angle_beta   90.00
_cell.angle_gamma   90.00
#
_symmetry.space_group_name_H-M   'P 1'
#
loop_
_entity.id
_entity.type
_entity.pdbx_description
1 polymer ?
#
loop_
_entity_poly.entity_id
_entity_poly.type
_entity_poly.pdbx_seq_one_letter_code
_entity_poly.pdbx_strand_id
1 'polypeptide(L)'
;MFTKLKKKIAEEAAISPRPGGAARIPRTISKESITSAGADSGDDFASDGSSSRDDLSSQISRKNEQIRRLEAKLSDYAEQVRNLQRMKEKLEGALEKYQDSSMRKLQEQNEAYQASRAKMADELLLALEKKDQEWMAKLADLEEEKQQLSDQLDTMKKQSISLFQKREDLDELGVFQQQEMAKIKHMLLKKEELLNQVEKDLDVQKRESAVTCAELQKTRQWSEKLKAELDKLQEEHSQLTQQRMELTTYQEGAEKKITELENRQQELQDFIQQLSLDLQKTQSSASGCEKRLGEVQADYEDLKVQHEQLKAKIAVETGEKDALITRLQDKVSSLERMLEGSYSGEEGLQELLKEKGALEMRLDETRQQLLEARTLHTDSTSRLENEVTKLSIQLEEAQGDLQQKESEFSDFRELSSSRLKDLEQTLQSVRENLHRREEELNDREAQIKSLQAEMEAENNRLTQQLHNVRQQFAEKVERFEAQILALEGARDFDKTAAQHKISQLEQENEVLTGRSKELETALNRQEVEQAKMKDELSSRETVCVEIAKALEETRKQKEELQQQVASLNAVIEDNTRILAETKEELEQKDKEIAALRGDYDNMVSKMQQLQSDLENYKSRVLLSEESAEKQSSTARIQLQELKEALLASESQVSSLQEEVSTQHDLLHGRDNLEHNGEIMVGDIAQLQKEKRVMEQQISEKNKTIKQLQQRMAELKKTLQKELKIKPEPEINEMREKLSPELATPALTVTNNSDLNDSREINFEYLKHVVLKFMSAREAEAFHLIKAVSVLLNFSVEEENLVKETLEYKMSWFGSKPAPKGSIRPSISKPRTPWS
;
A
#
# COMPACT_ATOMS: atom_id res chain seq x y z
N MET A 1 51.86 -13.97 15.77
CA MET A 1 53.07 -14.35 16.54
C MET A 1 52.67 -15.41 17.56
N PHE A 2 53.00 -16.69 17.35
CA PHE A 2 52.47 -17.79 18.20
C PHE A 2 53.48 -18.94 18.47
N THR A 3 54.78 -18.64 18.42
CA THR A 3 55.88 -19.62 18.48
C THR A 3 56.86 -19.42 19.65
N LYS A 4 56.52 -18.58 20.64
CA LYS A 4 57.41 -18.22 21.78
C LYS A 4 56.86 -18.53 23.19
N LEU A 5 55.83 -19.38 23.32
CA LEU A 5 55.24 -19.73 24.63
C LEU A 5 55.19 -21.23 24.98
N LYS A 6 55.81 -22.12 24.18
CA LYS A 6 55.95 -23.56 24.49
C LYS A 6 57.39 -24.01 24.82
N LYS A 7 58.34 -23.07 24.97
CA LYS A 7 59.75 -23.36 25.30
C LYS A 7 60.21 -22.72 26.62
N LYS A 8 59.40 -22.81 27.68
CA LYS A 8 59.73 -22.25 29.01
C LYS A 8 59.10 -22.96 30.22
N ILE A 9 58.80 -24.27 30.09
CA ILE A 9 58.18 -25.10 31.16
C ILE A 9 58.98 -26.42 31.37
N ALA A 10 60.15 -26.58 30.73
CA ALA A 10 60.89 -27.85 30.71
C ALA A 10 62.36 -27.79 31.17
N GLU A 11 62.90 -26.61 31.49
CA GLU A 11 64.35 -26.40 31.72
C GLU A 11 64.63 -25.44 32.89
N GLU A 12 64.33 -25.82 34.14
CA GLU A 12 64.91 -25.16 35.35
C GLU A 12 64.82 -26.02 36.64
N ALA A 13 65.16 -27.31 36.55
CA ALA A 13 65.07 -28.26 37.67
C ALA A 13 66.38 -29.03 37.95
N ALA A 14 67.53 -28.34 38.00
CA ALA A 14 68.82 -28.97 38.27
C ALA A 14 69.89 -28.02 38.88
N ILE A 15 70.56 -28.50 39.95
CA ILE A 15 71.96 -28.20 40.36
C ILE A 15 72.26 -26.74 40.81
N SER A 16 72.38 -26.45 42.13
CA SER A 16 73.61 -26.50 43.00
C SER A 16 74.54 -25.24 42.86
N PRO A 17 75.41 -24.84 43.85
CA PRO A 17 75.93 -25.65 44.98
C PRO A 17 76.07 -24.98 46.38
N ARG A 18 76.49 -25.83 47.33
CA ARG A 18 77.02 -25.56 48.71
C ARG A 18 78.46 -24.97 48.66
N PRO A 19 79.02 -24.34 49.74
CA PRO A 19 79.27 -24.93 51.09
C PRO A 19 79.12 -23.97 52.30
N GLY A 20 79.32 -24.33 53.58
CA GLY A 20 79.50 -25.66 54.22
C GLY A 20 80.20 -25.61 55.61
N GLY A 21 79.98 -26.65 56.45
CA GLY A 21 80.62 -26.86 57.79
C GLY A 21 79.90 -26.16 58.97
N ALA A 22 79.94 -26.63 60.23
CA ALA A 22 80.39 -27.89 60.86
C ALA A 22 79.57 -28.07 62.19
N ALA A 23 79.47 -29.19 62.92
CA ALA A 23 80.42 -30.30 63.16
C ALA A 23 79.72 -31.70 63.26
N ARG A 24 80.37 -32.71 63.90
CA ARG A 24 80.10 -34.15 63.73
C ARG A 24 80.43 -35.02 64.97
N ILE A 25 79.56 -36.02 65.27
CA ILE A 25 79.91 -37.43 65.69
C ILE A 25 80.59 -37.56 67.10
N PRO A 26 80.73 -38.73 67.78
CA PRO A 26 80.23 -40.13 67.61
C PRO A 26 79.16 -40.53 68.66
N ARG A 27 78.55 -41.74 68.73
CA ARG A 27 78.70 -43.09 68.10
C ARG A 27 79.74 -44.07 68.71
N THR A 28 79.32 -44.93 69.64
CA THR A 28 80.05 -46.16 70.05
C THR A 28 79.11 -47.37 70.22
N ILE A 29 79.65 -48.56 70.01
CA ILE A 29 79.01 -49.88 70.24
C ILE A 29 80.11 -50.85 70.70
N SER A 30 79.80 -51.76 71.64
CA SER A 30 80.38 -53.11 71.82
C SER A 30 81.00 -53.44 73.19
N LYS A 31 80.36 -54.43 73.85
CA LYS A 31 80.93 -55.70 74.38
C LYS A 31 81.83 -55.76 75.64
N GLU A 32 81.44 -56.75 76.47
CA GLU A 32 82.26 -57.79 77.14
C GLU A 32 82.84 -57.60 78.57
N SER A 33 82.39 -58.52 79.45
CA SER A 33 83.21 -59.43 80.29
C SER A 33 83.63 -59.10 81.74
N ILE A 34 82.85 -59.68 82.68
CA ILE A 34 83.18 -60.48 83.90
C ILE A 34 84.28 -60.09 84.92
N THR A 35 83.97 -60.43 86.19
CA THR A 35 84.85 -60.72 87.38
C THR A 35 85.52 -59.59 88.19
N SER A 36 85.24 -59.59 89.51
CA SER A 36 86.12 -59.42 90.69
C SER A 36 85.21 -59.06 91.88
N ALA A 37 84.95 -59.90 92.88
CA ALA A 37 85.84 -60.51 93.87
C ALA A 37 86.43 -59.50 94.87
N GLY A 38 86.15 -59.72 96.18
CA GLY A 38 86.59 -58.91 97.32
C GLY A 38 85.73 -59.21 98.56
N ALA A 39 86.33 -59.71 99.64
CA ALA A 39 85.63 -60.17 100.84
C ALA A 39 86.56 -60.16 102.08
N ASP A 40 85.99 -60.54 103.24
CA ASP A 40 86.65 -61.19 104.39
C ASP A 40 87.25 -60.33 105.53
N SER A 41 87.47 -61.00 106.67
CA SER A 41 87.88 -60.56 108.03
C SER A 41 86.75 -59.94 108.88
N GLY A 42 86.43 -60.42 110.10
CA GLY A 42 86.97 -61.50 110.95
C GLY A 42 87.30 -60.94 112.36
N ASP A 43 87.34 -61.68 113.47
CA ASP A 43 86.91 -63.01 113.88
C ASP A 43 87.14 -63.07 115.41
N ASP A 44 86.06 -63.21 116.16
CA ASP A 44 85.87 -63.90 117.46
C ASP A 44 86.68 -63.65 118.78
N PHE A 45 86.07 -64.20 119.84
CA PHE A 45 86.52 -64.51 121.21
C PHE A 45 86.62 -63.46 122.34
N ALA A 46 86.38 -63.97 123.56
CA ALA A 46 86.07 -63.23 124.78
C ALA A 46 87.14 -63.40 125.89
N SER A 47 86.95 -62.71 127.02
CA SER A 47 87.61 -63.04 128.30
C SER A 47 86.72 -62.76 129.49
N ASP A 48 86.66 -63.74 130.38
CA ASP A 48 85.92 -63.74 131.64
C ASP A 48 86.78 -63.14 132.79
N GLY A 49 86.19 -62.82 133.94
CA GLY A 49 86.92 -62.24 135.07
C GLY A 49 86.04 -61.87 136.26
N SER A 50 85.89 -62.81 137.19
CA SER A 50 85.04 -62.67 138.39
C SER A 50 85.78 -62.28 139.67
N SER A 51 85.00 -61.88 140.68
CA SER A 51 85.37 -61.56 142.08
C SER A 51 86.19 -62.69 142.74
N SER A 52 87.02 -62.50 143.78
CA SER A 52 87.08 -61.49 144.85
C SER A 52 88.56 -61.37 145.37
N ARG A 53 88.98 -60.65 146.43
CA ARG A 53 88.32 -60.33 147.72
C ARG A 53 89.05 -59.19 148.48
N ASP A 54 88.32 -58.48 149.35
CA ASP A 54 88.77 -57.68 150.50
C ASP A 54 89.86 -56.57 150.33
N ASP A 55 89.51 -55.45 149.67
CA ASP A 55 89.87 -54.07 150.12
C ASP A 55 88.85 -53.05 149.58
N LEU A 56 87.64 -53.03 150.16
CA LEU A 56 86.45 -52.51 149.47
C LEU A 56 86.41 -50.98 149.26
N SER A 57 87.15 -50.20 150.05
CA SER A 57 87.03 -48.73 150.04
C SER A 57 87.89 -48.07 148.93
N SER A 58 89.04 -48.66 148.62
CA SER A 58 90.07 -48.05 147.76
C SER A 58 89.77 -48.09 146.25
N GLN A 59 88.88 -48.98 145.79
CA GLN A 59 88.66 -49.22 144.36
C GLN A 59 87.60 -48.30 143.72
N ILE A 60 86.55 -47.91 144.47
CA ILE A 60 85.38 -47.20 143.93
C ILE A 60 85.77 -45.86 143.30
N SER A 61 86.58 -45.07 144.01
CA SER A 61 87.05 -43.75 143.55
C SER A 61 87.84 -43.80 142.24
N ARG A 62 88.52 -44.92 141.94
CA ARG A 62 89.29 -45.08 140.69
C ARG A 62 88.41 -45.40 139.49
N LYS A 63 87.35 -46.21 139.66
CA LYS A 63 86.41 -46.54 138.57
C LYS A 63 85.60 -45.32 138.11
N ASN A 64 85.15 -44.48 139.04
CA ASN A 64 84.40 -43.26 138.70
C ASN A 64 85.21 -42.28 137.82
N GLU A 65 86.54 -42.22 138.00
CA GLU A 65 87.42 -41.38 137.18
C GLU A 65 87.64 -41.93 135.77
N GLN A 66 87.55 -43.25 135.60
CA GLN A 66 87.66 -43.91 134.30
C GLN A 66 86.39 -43.75 133.45
N ILE A 67 85.22 -43.74 134.08
CA ILE A 67 83.91 -43.54 133.41
C ILE A 67 83.87 -42.16 132.72
N ARG A 68 84.20 -41.07 133.43
CA ARG A 68 84.20 -39.71 132.84
C ARG A 68 85.07 -39.55 131.60
N ARG A 69 86.17 -40.31 131.51
CA ARG A 69 87.07 -40.29 130.32
C ARG A 69 86.46 -41.00 129.11
N LEU A 70 85.60 -41.98 129.31
CA LEU A 70 84.86 -42.64 128.23
C LEU A 70 83.68 -41.77 127.78
N GLU A 71 82.95 -41.17 128.73
CA GLU A 71 81.87 -40.22 128.46
C GLU A 71 82.34 -39.02 127.61
N ALA A 72 83.51 -38.45 127.95
CA ALA A 72 84.12 -37.37 127.17
C ALA A 72 84.39 -37.78 125.70
N LYS A 73 85.04 -38.94 125.48
CA LYS A 73 85.29 -39.46 124.12
C LYS A 73 84.01 -39.74 123.34
N LEU A 74 82.96 -40.22 124.02
CA LEU A 74 81.66 -40.48 123.41
C LEU A 74 81.00 -39.16 122.97
N SER A 75 81.16 -38.09 123.74
CA SER A 75 80.76 -36.73 123.35
C SER A 75 81.55 -36.22 122.13
N ASP A 76 82.87 -36.41 122.09
CA ASP A 76 83.72 -36.00 120.96
C ASP A 76 83.32 -36.69 119.64
N TYR A 77 83.06 -38.00 119.67
CA TYR A 77 82.57 -38.73 118.49
C TYR A 77 81.18 -38.26 118.07
N ALA A 78 80.27 -38.00 119.02
CA ALA A 78 78.95 -37.43 118.71
C ALA A 78 79.05 -36.01 118.11
N GLU A 79 80.03 -35.20 118.52
CA GLU A 79 80.36 -33.89 117.93
C GLU A 79 80.87 -34.06 116.49
N GLN A 80 81.76 -35.03 116.26
CA GLN A 80 82.32 -35.31 114.94
C GLN A 80 81.25 -35.80 113.95
N VAL A 81 80.32 -36.66 114.38
CA VAL A 81 79.15 -37.07 113.58
C VAL A 81 78.23 -35.87 113.29
N ARG A 82 77.93 -35.03 114.28
CA ARG A 82 77.16 -33.77 114.08
C ARG A 82 77.84 -32.82 113.08
N ASN A 83 79.17 -32.77 113.05
CA ASN A 83 79.93 -31.95 112.11
C ASN A 83 79.89 -32.51 110.67
N LEU A 84 80.00 -33.83 110.50
CA LEU A 84 79.85 -34.49 109.19
C LEU A 84 78.43 -34.36 108.64
N GLN A 85 77.42 -34.56 109.48
CA GLN A 85 76.01 -34.36 109.13
C GLN A 85 75.75 -32.93 108.62
N ARG A 86 76.22 -31.90 109.36
CA ARG A 86 76.16 -30.49 108.95
C ARG A 86 76.99 -30.15 107.70
N MET A 87 77.90 -31.01 107.25
CA MET A 87 78.63 -30.86 105.99
C MET A 87 77.87 -31.53 104.83
N LYS A 88 77.32 -32.73 105.04
CA LYS A 88 76.45 -33.44 104.10
C LYS A 88 75.25 -32.56 103.69
N GLU A 89 74.53 -32.02 104.68
CA GLU A 89 73.36 -31.14 104.46
C GLU A 89 73.70 -29.88 103.63
N LYS A 90 74.90 -29.31 103.83
CA LYS A 90 75.38 -28.15 103.05
C LYS A 90 75.73 -28.51 101.60
N LEU A 91 76.25 -29.71 101.35
CA LEU A 91 76.55 -30.18 100.00
C LEU A 91 75.26 -30.56 99.26
N GLU A 92 74.30 -31.19 99.94
CA GLU A 92 72.98 -31.51 99.38
C GLU A 92 72.22 -30.22 99.02
N GLY A 93 72.11 -29.25 99.95
CA GLY A 93 71.48 -27.95 99.68
C GLY A 93 72.24 -27.04 98.71
N ALA A 94 73.50 -27.38 98.35
CA ALA A 94 74.24 -26.71 97.28
C ALA A 94 74.00 -27.40 95.91
N LEU A 95 73.94 -28.73 95.89
CA LEU A 95 73.61 -29.53 94.72
C LEU A 95 72.16 -29.26 94.26
N GLU A 96 71.22 -29.23 95.19
CA GLU A 96 69.82 -28.87 94.96
C GLU A 96 69.72 -27.50 94.29
N LYS A 97 70.31 -26.45 94.88
CA LYS A 97 70.34 -25.09 94.29
C LYS A 97 71.00 -25.02 92.91
N TYR A 98 72.00 -25.87 92.64
CA TYR A 98 72.62 -25.97 91.32
C TYR A 98 71.68 -26.63 90.30
N GLN A 99 71.02 -27.73 90.66
CA GLN A 99 70.00 -28.39 89.84
C GLN A 99 68.82 -27.45 89.56
N ASP A 100 68.34 -26.75 90.59
CA ASP A 100 67.27 -25.77 90.53
C ASP A 100 67.62 -24.60 89.60
N SER A 101 68.84 -24.05 89.72
CA SER A 101 69.34 -23.02 88.80
C SER A 101 69.56 -23.53 87.36
N SER A 102 69.85 -24.83 87.18
CA SER A 102 70.03 -25.44 85.86
C SER A 102 68.69 -25.65 85.16
N MET A 103 67.71 -26.21 85.88
CA MET A 103 66.34 -26.39 85.42
C MET A 103 65.68 -25.06 85.08
N ARG A 104 65.81 -24.05 85.95
CA ARG A 104 65.23 -22.72 85.74
C ARG A 104 65.78 -22.03 84.49
N LYS A 105 67.10 -22.11 84.24
CA LYS A 105 67.73 -21.62 82.99
C LYS A 105 67.25 -22.36 81.74
N LEU A 106 67.04 -23.68 81.84
CA LEU A 106 66.57 -24.49 80.72
C LEU A 106 65.09 -24.16 80.40
N GLN A 107 64.28 -23.93 81.44
CA GLN A 107 62.91 -23.42 81.30
C GLN A 107 62.89 -22.01 80.68
N GLU A 108 63.68 -21.06 81.20
CA GLU A 108 63.83 -19.70 80.65
C GLU A 108 64.21 -19.72 79.16
N GLN A 109 65.15 -20.59 78.75
CA GLN A 109 65.53 -20.76 77.34
C GLN A 109 64.41 -21.34 76.48
N ASN A 110 63.66 -22.31 77.00
CA ASN A 110 62.50 -22.88 76.30
C ASN A 110 61.36 -21.86 76.16
N GLU A 111 61.04 -21.11 77.21
CA GLU A 111 60.04 -20.03 77.19
C GLU A 111 60.43 -18.91 76.22
N ALA A 112 61.70 -18.47 76.23
CA ALA A 112 62.21 -17.50 75.26
C ALA A 112 62.14 -18.02 73.81
N TYR A 113 62.44 -19.30 73.58
CA TYR A 113 62.32 -19.92 72.25
C TYR A 113 60.86 -20.00 71.77
N GLN A 114 59.94 -20.45 72.64
CA GLN A 114 58.51 -20.50 72.30
C GLN A 114 57.93 -19.10 72.05
N ALA A 115 58.30 -18.10 72.87
CA ALA A 115 57.90 -16.71 72.65
C ALA A 115 58.46 -16.13 71.35
N SER A 116 59.72 -16.45 71.00
CA SER A 116 60.31 -16.05 69.71
C SER A 116 59.63 -16.74 68.53
N ARG A 117 59.20 -18.00 68.69
CA ARG A 117 58.47 -18.75 67.66
C ARG A 117 57.05 -18.24 67.47
N ALA A 118 56.36 -17.89 68.56
CA ALA A 118 55.03 -17.29 68.52
C ALA A 118 55.07 -15.94 67.77
N LYS A 119 55.97 -15.03 68.17
CA LYS A 119 56.17 -13.74 67.47
C LYS A 119 56.41 -13.90 65.97
N MET A 120 57.24 -14.85 65.56
CA MET A 120 57.48 -15.12 64.14
C MET A 120 56.23 -15.62 63.41
N ALA A 121 55.36 -16.39 64.07
CA ALA A 121 54.08 -16.81 63.51
C ALA A 121 53.09 -15.63 63.40
N ASP A 122 53.01 -14.79 64.43
CA ASP A 122 52.16 -13.59 64.45
C ASP A 122 52.61 -12.56 63.40
N GLU A 123 53.92 -12.35 63.25
CA GLU A 123 54.51 -11.49 62.21
C GLU A 123 54.23 -12.02 60.79
N LEU A 124 54.25 -13.34 60.59
CA LEU A 124 53.89 -13.97 59.31
C LEU A 124 52.39 -13.87 59.02
N LEU A 125 51.52 -14.09 60.02
CA LEU A 125 50.08 -13.90 59.88
C LEU A 125 49.73 -12.46 59.51
N LEU A 126 50.33 -11.48 60.21
CA LEU A 126 50.11 -10.06 59.96
C LEU A 126 50.73 -9.58 58.64
N ALA A 127 51.75 -10.28 58.11
CA ALA A 127 52.26 -10.07 56.76
C ALA A 127 51.34 -10.64 55.67
N LEU A 128 50.70 -11.79 55.92
CA LEU A 128 49.68 -12.37 55.03
C LEU A 128 48.42 -11.52 55.01
N GLU A 129 47.89 -11.13 56.17
CA GLU A 129 46.70 -10.27 56.28
C GLU A 129 46.89 -8.95 55.53
N LYS A 130 48.06 -8.31 55.65
CA LYS A 130 48.42 -7.12 54.86
C LYS A 130 48.46 -7.39 53.35
N LYS A 131 48.90 -8.58 52.92
CA LYS A 131 48.89 -8.96 51.50
C LYS A 131 47.49 -9.22 50.99
N ASP A 132 46.62 -9.82 51.79
CA ASP A 132 45.21 -10.00 51.44
C ASP A 132 44.48 -8.65 51.38
N GLN A 133 44.76 -7.73 52.31
CA GLN A 133 44.27 -6.34 52.24
C GLN A 133 44.79 -5.61 50.99
N GLU A 134 46.08 -5.74 50.64
CA GLU A 134 46.64 -5.20 49.39
C GLU A 134 46.00 -5.78 48.12
N TRP A 135 45.57 -7.04 48.14
CA TRP A 135 44.89 -7.68 47.00
C TRP A 135 43.41 -7.30 46.93
N MET A 136 42.72 -7.22 48.06
CA MET A 136 41.34 -6.73 48.14
C MET A 136 41.22 -5.28 47.67
N ALA A 137 42.19 -4.42 48.01
CA ALA A 137 42.25 -3.05 47.48
C ALA A 137 42.39 -3.05 45.94
N LYS A 138 43.37 -3.76 45.39
CA LYS A 138 43.57 -3.87 43.93
C LYS A 138 42.37 -4.47 43.19
N LEU A 139 41.65 -5.41 43.82
CA LEU A 139 40.42 -5.96 43.27
C LEU A 139 39.30 -4.93 43.25
N ALA A 140 39.16 -4.11 44.30
CA ALA A 140 38.22 -2.99 44.32
C ALA A 140 38.58 -1.92 43.26
N ASP A 141 39.85 -1.54 43.15
CA ASP A 141 40.34 -0.60 42.13
C ASP A 141 40.00 -1.11 40.71
N LEU A 142 40.27 -2.39 40.42
CA LEU A 142 39.96 -3.01 39.12
C LEU A 142 38.46 -3.20 38.85
N GLU A 143 37.66 -3.44 39.89
CA GLU A 143 36.19 -3.50 39.79
C GLU A 143 35.61 -2.10 39.50
N GLU A 144 36.19 -1.04 40.07
CA GLU A 144 35.83 0.35 39.76
C GLU A 144 36.26 0.74 38.34
N GLU A 145 37.51 0.49 37.93
CA GLU A 145 37.96 0.74 36.54
C GLU A 145 37.05 0.02 35.52
N LYS A 146 36.71 -1.25 35.79
CA LYS A 146 35.78 -2.05 34.98
C LYS A 146 34.39 -1.43 34.92
N GLN A 147 33.85 -0.94 36.04
CA GLN A 147 32.55 -0.27 36.08
C GLN A 147 32.58 1.05 35.30
N GLN A 148 33.59 1.90 35.53
CA GLN A 148 33.79 3.15 34.80
C GLN A 148 33.89 2.91 33.28
N LEU A 149 34.62 1.88 32.84
CA LEU A 149 34.72 1.50 31.42
C LEU A 149 33.39 0.96 30.86
N SER A 150 32.59 0.22 31.63
CA SER A 150 31.25 -0.21 31.23
C SER A 150 30.28 0.98 31.08
N ASP A 151 30.32 1.93 32.01
CA ASP A 151 29.47 3.13 31.97
C ASP A 151 29.87 4.06 30.82
N GLN A 152 31.18 4.20 30.53
CA GLN A 152 31.66 4.87 29.32
C GLN A 152 31.19 4.16 28.05
N LEU A 153 31.29 2.82 27.98
CA LEU A 153 30.84 2.04 26.84
C LEU A 153 29.33 2.18 26.61
N ASP A 154 28.51 2.11 27.65
CA ASP A 154 27.06 2.28 27.54
C ASP A 154 26.65 3.72 27.25
N THR A 155 27.42 4.71 27.72
CA THR A 155 27.24 6.12 27.33
C THR A 155 27.57 6.30 25.84
N MET A 156 28.66 5.71 25.35
CA MET A 156 29.01 5.70 23.92
C MET A 156 27.96 4.98 23.06
N LYS A 157 27.41 3.84 23.52
CA LYS A 157 26.28 3.18 22.84
C LYS A 157 25.05 4.09 22.76
N LYS A 158 24.65 4.72 23.87
CA LYS A 158 23.49 5.65 23.92
C LYS A 158 23.70 6.86 23.02
N GLN A 159 24.90 7.43 22.99
CA GLN A 159 25.27 8.51 22.08
C GLN A 159 25.23 8.07 20.61
N SER A 160 25.80 6.89 20.29
CA SER A 160 25.75 6.31 18.94
C SER A 160 24.30 6.09 18.47
N ILE A 161 23.46 5.46 19.30
CA ILE A 161 22.03 5.26 19.00
C ILE A 161 21.34 6.61 18.77
N SER A 162 21.56 7.62 19.64
CA SER A 162 20.98 8.96 19.44
C SER A 162 21.47 9.65 18.16
N LEU A 163 22.70 9.39 17.71
CA LEU A 163 23.24 9.93 16.45
C LEU A 163 22.69 9.21 15.22
N PHE A 164 22.45 7.89 15.29
CA PHE A 164 21.72 7.15 14.25
C PHE A 164 20.27 7.62 14.16
N GLN A 165 19.57 7.71 15.29
CA GLN A 165 18.17 8.12 15.34
C GLN A 165 17.97 9.55 14.81
N LYS A 166 18.83 10.50 15.21
CA LYS A 166 18.84 11.87 14.65
C LYS A 166 19.17 11.92 13.16
N ARG A 167 19.86 10.90 12.62
CA ARG A 167 20.15 10.81 11.19
C ARG A 167 18.97 10.23 10.43
N GLU A 168 18.30 9.23 10.99
CA GLU A 168 17.02 8.70 10.49
C GLU A 168 15.96 9.81 10.47
N ASP A 169 15.82 10.58 11.57
CA ASP A 169 14.96 11.78 11.65
C ASP A 169 15.26 12.81 10.53
N LEU A 170 16.55 13.03 10.22
CA LEU A 170 17.00 13.98 9.19
C LEU A 170 16.81 13.46 7.77
N ASP A 171 17.03 12.17 7.54
CA ASP A 171 16.85 11.51 6.24
C ASP A 171 15.34 11.40 5.93
N GLU A 172 14.48 11.10 6.92
CA GLU A 172 13.02 11.20 6.81
C GLU A 172 12.56 12.63 6.52
N LEU A 173 13.04 13.62 7.28
CA LEU A 173 12.74 15.03 7.03
C LEU A 173 13.19 15.48 5.63
N GLY A 174 14.31 14.96 5.14
CA GLY A 174 14.78 15.15 3.76
C GLY A 174 13.81 14.60 2.72
N VAL A 175 13.26 13.39 2.94
CA VAL A 175 12.23 12.79 2.08
C VAL A 175 10.94 13.61 2.11
N PHE A 176 10.48 14.08 3.28
CA PHE A 176 9.31 14.96 3.38
C PHE A 176 9.53 16.30 2.67
N GLN A 177 10.69 16.94 2.84
CA GLN A 177 11.04 18.17 2.12
C GLN A 177 11.09 17.94 0.60
N GLN A 178 11.67 16.83 0.13
CA GLN A 178 11.69 16.49 -1.28
C GLN A 178 10.27 16.22 -1.84
N GLN A 179 9.38 15.61 -1.04
CA GLN A 179 7.99 15.40 -1.40
C GLN A 179 7.21 16.72 -1.50
N GLU A 180 7.36 17.63 -0.53
CA GLU A 180 6.73 18.95 -0.58
C GLU A 180 7.27 19.81 -1.71
N MET A 181 8.58 19.81 -1.95
CA MET A 181 9.17 20.50 -3.11
C MET A 181 8.67 19.92 -4.44
N ALA A 182 8.42 18.61 -4.53
CA ALA A 182 7.80 18.00 -5.70
C ALA A 182 6.32 18.42 -5.87
N LYS A 183 5.53 18.47 -4.78
CA LYS A 183 4.14 18.99 -4.78
C LYS A 183 4.10 20.44 -5.21
N ILE A 184 4.95 21.29 -4.63
CA ILE A 184 5.08 22.72 -4.96
C ILE A 184 5.49 22.89 -6.42
N LYS A 185 6.49 22.14 -6.91
CA LYS A 185 6.91 22.19 -8.32
C LYS A 185 5.78 21.78 -9.27
N HIS A 186 5.02 20.73 -8.96
CA HIS A 186 3.86 20.35 -9.77
C HIS A 186 2.74 21.40 -9.72
N MET A 187 2.47 22.00 -8.56
CA MET A 187 1.50 23.10 -8.44
C MET A 187 1.93 24.35 -9.22
N LEU A 188 3.22 24.69 -9.21
CA LEU A 188 3.77 25.81 -9.97
C LEU A 188 3.69 25.55 -11.48
N LEU A 189 4.13 24.38 -11.96
CA LEU A 189 4.00 23.98 -13.37
C LEU A 189 2.53 24.02 -13.81
N LYS A 190 1.60 23.48 -13.01
CA LYS A 190 0.17 23.53 -13.32
C LYS A 190 -0.41 24.95 -13.31
N LYS A 191 0.14 25.86 -12.49
CA LYS A 191 -0.23 27.29 -12.51
C LYS A 191 0.35 28.01 -13.72
N GLU A 192 1.55 27.65 -14.14
CA GLU A 192 2.22 28.15 -15.36
C GLU A 192 1.50 27.66 -16.63
N GLU A 193 1.10 26.39 -16.69
CA GLU A 193 0.25 25.83 -17.75
C GLU A 193 -1.09 26.57 -17.87
N LEU A 194 -1.77 26.79 -16.74
CA LEU A 194 -3.02 27.54 -16.69
C LEU A 194 -2.85 29.02 -17.06
N LEU A 195 -1.74 29.65 -16.65
CA LEU A 195 -1.42 31.03 -17.04
C LEU A 195 -1.17 31.12 -18.54
N ASN A 196 -0.33 30.24 -19.10
CA ASN A 196 -0.09 30.14 -20.54
C ASN A 196 -1.37 29.88 -21.34
N GLN A 197 -2.35 29.16 -20.78
CA GLN A 197 -3.65 28.96 -21.43
C GLN A 197 -4.49 30.24 -21.40
N VAL A 198 -4.63 30.88 -20.23
CA VAL A 198 -5.36 32.15 -20.10
C VAL A 198 -4.74 33.26 -20.95
N GLU A 199 -3.42 33.29 -21.07
CA GLU A 199 -2.72 34.21 -21.97
C GLU A 199 -3.07 33.95 -23.44
N LYS A 200 -3.06 32.69 -23.91
CA LYS A 200 -3.50 32.32 -25.27
C LYS A 200 -4.96 32.70 -25.51
N ASP A 201 -5.85 32.39 -24.58
CA ASP A 201 -7.30 32.64 -24.70
C ASP A 201 -7.57 34.16 -24.77
N LEU A 202 -6.91 34.95 -23.92
CA LEU A 202 -6.93 36.40 -23.98
C LEU A 202 -6.38 36.93 -25.31
N ASP A 203 -5.33 36.31 -25.85
CA ASP A 203 -4.72 36.72 -27.12
C ASP A 203 -5.58 36.33 -28.33
N VAL A 204 -6.35 35.24 -28.27
CA VAL A 204 -7.41 34.92 -29.24
C VAL A 204 -8.52 35.98 -29.14
N GLN A 205 -9.02 36.25 -27.94
CA GLN A 205 -10.07 37.25 -27.70
C GLN A 205 -9.67 38.67 -28.18
N LYS A 206 -8.40 39.07 -28.03
CA LYS A 206 -7.86 40.32 -28.62
C LYS A 206 -7.93 40.32 -30.14
N ARG A 207 -7.61 39.19 -30.81
CA ARG A 207 -7.68 39.07 -32.28
C ARG A 207 -9.12 39.12 -32.77
N GLU A 208 -10.03 38.42 -32.10
CA GLU A 208 -11.48 38.46 -32.39
C GLU A 208 -12.06 39.86 -32.18
N SER A 209 -11.67 40.55 -31.09
CA SER A 209 -12.03 41.95 -30.84
C SER A 209 -11.48 42.89 -31.91
N ALA A 210 -10.24 42.70 -32.38
CA ALA A 210 -9.68 43.50 -33.45
C ALA A 210 -10.38 43.27 -34.80
N VAL A 211 -10.73 42.02 -35.13
CA VAL A 211 -11.51 41.67 -36.34
C VAL A 211 -12.90 42.29 -36.28
N THR A 212 -13.64 42.10 -35.19
CA THR A 212 -14.99 42.66 -35.04
C THR A 212 -15.00 44.20 -35.01
N CYS A 213 -13.98 44.84 -34.44
CA CYS A 213 -13.80 46.29 -34.57
C CYS A 213 -13.54 46.73 -36.03
N ALA A 214 -12.72 46.00 -36.78
CA ALA A 214 -12.45 46.30 -38.19
C ALA A 214 -13.68 46.06 -39.09
N GLU A 215 -14.50 45.05 -38.78
CA GLU A 215 -15.78 44.80 -39.46
C GLU A 215 -16.82 45.88 -39.12
N LEU A 216 -16.90 46.30 -37.86
CA LEU A 216 -17.76 47.41 -37.43
C LEU A 216 -17.31 48.74 -38.05
N GLN A 217 -16.01 48.96 -38.26
CA GLN A 217 -15.50 50.12 -38.99
C GLN A 217 -15.89 50.06 -40.48
N LYS A 218 -15.82 48.88 -41.13
CA LYS A 218 -16.27 48.70 -42.52
C LYS A 218 -17.77 48.93 -42.66
N THR A 219 -18.61 48.33 -41.81
CA THR A 219 -20.07 48.52 -41.89
C THR A 219 -20.48 49.96 -41.59
N ARG A 220 -19.78 50.63 -40.68
CA ARG A 220 -19.92 52.07 -40.46
C ARG A 220 -19.58 52.89 -41.70
N GLN A 221 -18.45 52.63 -42.37
CA GLN A 221 -18.07 53.30 -43.62
C GLN A 221 -19.11 53.07 -44.74
N TRP A 222 -19.66 51.86 -44.85
CA TRP A 222 -20.76 51.56 -45.77
C TRP A 222 -22.04 52.33 -45.43
N SER A 223 -22.39 52.43 -44.14
CA SER A 223 -23.54 53.22 -43.67
C SER A 223 -23.35 54.72 -43.92
N GLU A 224 -22.13 55.25 -43.77
CA GLU A 224 -21.79 56.66 -44.02
C GLU A 224 -21.85 56.97 -45.54
N LYS A 225 -21.43 56.02 -46.41
CA LYS A 225 -21.63 56.11 -47.87
C LYS A 225 -23.11 56.08 -48.28
N LEU A 226 -23.85 55.07 -47.81
CA LEU A 226 -25.29 54.94 -48.09
C LEU A 226 -26.08 56.15 -47.62
N LYS A 227 -25.69 56.77 -46.50
CA LYS A 227 -26.28 58.04 -46.06
C LYS A 227 -25.93 59.19 -47.01
N ALA A 228 -24.67 59.34 -47.43
CA ALA A 228 -24.28 60.39 -48.39
C ALA A 228 -24.95 60.23 -49.77
N GLU A 229 -25.27 58.99 -50.19
CA GLU A 229 -26.07 58.70 -51.38
C GLU A 229 -27.55 59.05 -51.18
N LEU A 230 -28.13 58.75 -50.01
CA LEU A 230 -29.49 59.14 -49.65
C LEU A 230 -29.66 60.66 -49.55
N ASP A 231 -28.72 61.35 -48.90
CA ASP A 231 -28.72 62.81 -48.75
C ASP A 231 -28.64 63.50 -50.13
N LYS A 232 -27.87 62.95 -51.09
CA LYS A 232 -27.85 63.40 -52.49
C LYS A 232 -29.17 63.17 -53.22
N LEU A 233 -29.72 61.96 -53.16
CA LEU A 233 -31.00 61.63 -53.81
C LEU A 233 -32.15 62.48 -53.26
N GLN A 234 -32.11 62.85 -51.98
CA GLN A 234 -33.08 63.75 -51.36
C GLN A 234 -32.93 65.19 -51.87
N GLU A 235 -31.70 65.67 -52.07
CA GLU A 235 -31.42 66.98 -52.68
C GLU A 235 -31.83 67.02 -54.16
N GLU A 236 -31.50 66.00 -54.95
CA GLU A 236 -31.94 65.86 -56.35
C GLU A 236 -33.48 65.82 -56.45
N HIS A 237 -34.15 65.07 -55.55
CA HIS A 237 -35.61 65.06 -55.48
C HIS A 237 -36.20 66.42 -55.08
N SER A 238 -35.53 67.17 -54.20
CA SER A 238 -35.92 68.54 -53.83
C SER A 238 -35.86 69.47 -55.05
N GLN A 239 -34.75 69.44 -55.79
CA GLN A 239 -34.55 70.26 -57.00
C GLN A 239 -35.54 69.90 -58.12
N LEU A 240 -35.78 68.60 -58.37
CA LEU A 240 -36.82 68.14 -59.31
C LEU A 240 -38.23 68.54 -58.87
N THR A 241 -38.51 68.57 -57.56
CA THR A 241 -39.79 69.04 -57.03
C THR A 241 -39.97 70.54 -57.26
N GLN A 242 -38.93 71.35 -57.04
CA GLN A 242 -38.94 72.78 -57.33
C GLN A 242 -39.13 73.05 -58.84
N GLN A 243 -38.35 72.40 -59.70
CA GLN A 243 -38.49 72.53 -61.17
C GLN A 243 -39.90 72.17 -61.63
N ARG A 244 -40.53 71.13 -61.04
CA ARG A 244 -41.92 70.78 -61.34
C ARG A 244 -42.90 71.87 -60.90
N MET A 245 -42.71 72.49 -59.72
CA MET A 245 -43.53 73.62 -59.28
C MET A 245 -43.40 74.82 -60.22
N GLU A 246 -42.17 75.18 -60.61
CA GLU A 246 -41.91 76.27 -61.57
C GLU A 246 -42.61 76.00 -62.90
N LEU A 247 -42.45 74.80 -63.47
CA LEU A 247 -43.16 74.36 -64.68
C LEU A 247 -44.69 74.42 -64.54
N THR A 248 -45.25 74.03 -63.38
CA THR A 248 -46.69 74.20 -63.11
C THR A 248 -47.10 75.68 -63.10
N THR A 249 -46.30 76.58 -62.52
CA THR A 249 -46.63 78.03 -62.55
C THR A 249 -46.55 78.62 -63.96
N TYR A 250 -45.61 78.16 -64.80
CA TYR A 250 -45.55 78.54 -66.22
C TYR A 250 -46.75 77.98 -67.00
N GLN A 251 -47.16 76.74 -66.74
CA GLN A 251 -48.35 76.13 -67.33
C GLN A 251 -49.62 76.91 -66.95
N GLU A 252 -49.84 77.18 -65.66
CA GLU A 252 -50.96 78.02 -65.20
C GLU A 252 -50.96 79.41 -65.84
N GLY A 253 -49.80 80.02 -66.03
CA GLY A 253 -49.65 81.31 -66.70
C GLY A 253 -50.03 81.24 -68.19
N ALA A 254 -49.62 80.18 -68.87
CA ALA A 254 -49.97 79.92 -70.26
C ALA A 254 -51.47 79.61 -70.42
N GLU A 255 -52.06 78.80 -69.54
CA GLU A 255 -53.50 78.49 -69.52
C GLU A 255 -54.33 79.76 -69.29
N LYS A 256 -53.96 80.61 -68.33
CA LYS A 256 -54.59 81.94 -68.13
C LYS A 256 -54.51 82.77 -69.42
N LYS A 257 -53.34 82.85 -70.05
CA LYS A 257 -53.14 83.60 -71.31
C LYS A 257 -53.94 83.02 -72.49
N ILE A 258 -54.13 81.70 -72.55
CA ILE A 258 -55.00 81.04 -73.53
C ILE A 258 -56.46 81.45 -73.30
N THR A 259 -56.98 81.34 -72.06
CA THR A 259 -58.37 81.75 -71.78
C THR A 259 -58.63 83.24 -72.03
N GLU A 260 -57.64 84.12 -71.82
CA GLU A 260 -57.75 85.54 -72.22
C GLU A 260 -57.87 85.70 -73.75
N LEU A 261 -57.12 84.91 -74.54
CA LEU A 261 -57.16 84.95 -75.99
C LEU A 261 -58.44 84.30 -76.55
N GLU A 262 -58.95 83.23 -75.94
CA GLU A 262 -60.23 82.59 -76.28
C GLU A 262 -61.40 83.54 -76.02
N ASN A 263 -61.43 84.21 -74.86
CA ASN A 263 -62.42 85.25 -74.56
C ASN A 263 -62.34 86.39 -75.58
N ARG A 264 -61.14 86.87 -75.92
CA ARG A 264 -60.97 87.95 -76.92
C ARG A 264 -61.33 87.49 -78.34
N GLN A 265 -61.14 86.22 -78.68
CA GLN A 265 -61.62 85.64 -79.94
C GLN A 265 -63.15 85.64 -79.98
N GLN A 266 -63.82 85.25 -78.88
CA GLN A 266 -65.28 85.28 -78.79
C GLN A 266 -65.82 86.71 -78.94
N GLU A 267 -65.25 87.70 -78.24
CA GLU A 267 -65.63 89.12 -78.40
C GLU A 267 -65.53 89.59 -79.87
N LEU A 268 -64.45 89.22 -80.57
CA LEU A 268 -64.26 89.56 -81.98
C LEU A 268 -65.24 88.81 -82.89
N GLN A 269 -65.55 87.54 -82.58
CA GLN A 269 -66.51 86.73 -83.33
C GLN A 269 -67.96 87.23 -83.14
N ASP A 270 -68.31 87.71 -81.95
CA ASP A 270 -69.61 88.35 -81.68
C ASP A 270 -69.71 89.71 -82.37
N PHE A 271 -68.62 90.50 -82.39
CA PHE A 271 -68.55 91.74 -83.15
C PHE A 271 -68.69 91.51 -84.67
N ILE A 272 -68.04 90.48 -85.23
CA ILE A 272 -68.17 90.09 -86.64
C ILE A 272 -69.59 89.63 -86.96
N GLN A 273 -70.26 88.87 -86.07
CA GLN A 273 -71.66 88.49 -86.23
C GLN A 273 -72.58 89.72 -86.25
N GLN A 274 -72.42 90.64 -85.30
CA GLN A 274 -73.20 91.88 -85.23
C GLN A 274 -72.99 92.76 -86.49
N LEU A 275 -71.74 92.93 -86.92
CA LEU A 275 -71.41 93.74 -88.10
C LEU A 275 -71.91 93.08 -89.40
N SER A 276 -71.93 91.75 -89.48
CA SER A 276 -72.54 91.00 -90.59
C SER A 276 -74.07 91.15 -90.61
N LEU A 277 -74.71 91.11 -89.43
CA LEU A 277 -76.16 91.33 -89.28
C LEU A 277 -76.54 92.76 -89.72
N ASP A 278 -75.76 93.77 -89.32
CA ASP A 278 -76.00 95.15 -89.72
C ASP A 278 -75.66 95.42 -91.20
N LEU A 279 -74.65 94.75 -91.76
CA LEU A 279 -74.41 94.73 -93.20
C LEU A 279 -75.62 94.13 -93.95
N GLN A 280 -76.21 93.05 -93.47
CA GLN A 280 -77.42 92.45 -94.08
C GLN A 280 -78.64 93.40 -93.99
N LYS A 281 -78.82 94.15 -92.89
CA LYS A 281 -79.85 95.20 -92.77
C LYS A 281 -79.61 96.36 -93.75
N THR A 282 -78.37 96.81 -93.91
CA THR A 282 -78.05 97.89 -94.86
C THR A 282 -78.20 97.43 -96.32
N GLN A 283 -77.80 96.20 -96.66
CA GLN A 283 -77.97 95.63 -98.00
C GLN A 283 -79.46 95.43 -98.38
N SER A 284 -80.29 94.93 -97.46
CA SER A 284 -81.73 94.84 -97.67
C SER A 284 -82.39 96.21 -97.78
N SER A 285 -81.92 97.21 -97.02
CA SER A 285 -82.34 98.60 -97.17
C SER A 285 -81.91 99.21 -98.51
N ALA A 286 -80.68 98.95 -98.95
CA ALA A 286 -80.12 99.43 -100.21
C ALA A 286 -80.86 98.86 -101.43
N SER A 287 -81.13 97.55 -101.47
CA SER A 287 -81.96 96.95 -102.52
C SER A 287 -83.41 97.45 -102.51
N GLY A 288 -83.92 97.91 -101.35
CA GLY A 288 -85.16 98.67 -101.24
C GLY A 288 -85.08 100.10 -101.79
N CYS A 289 -83.89 100.72 -101.83
CA CYS A 289 -83.65 101.99 -102.54
C CYS A 289 -83.46 101.76 -104.05
N GLU A 290 -82.73 100.73 -104.46
CA GLU A 290 -82.50 100.37 -105.87
C GLU A 290 -83.82 100.07 -106.60
N LYS A 291 -84.74 99.33 -105.97
CA LYS A 291 -86.09 99.10 -106.53
C LYS A 291 -86.86 100.39 -106.78
N ARG A 292 -86.89 101.29 -105.79
CA ARG A 292 -87.53 102.61 -105.91
C ARG A 292 -86.86 103.51 -106.95
N LEU A 293 -85.55 103.39 -107.14
CA LEU A 293 -84.84 104.07 -108.21
C LEU A 293 -85.24 103.51 -109.60
N GLY A 294 -85.37 102.19 -109.72
CA GLY A 294 -85.85 101.53 -110.94
C GLY A 294 -87.31 101.86 -111.28
N GLU A 295 -88.19 101.94 -110.27
CA GLU A 295 -89.58 102.41 -110.39
C GLU A 295 -89.62 103.85 -110.95
N VAL A 296 -88.87 104.77 -110.34
CA VAL A 296 -88.78 106.17 -110.82
C VAL A 296 -88.13 106.29 -112.21
N GLN A 297 -87.21 105.40 -112.57
CA GLN A 297 -86.64 105.34 -113.93
C GLN A 297 -87.65 104.85 -114.97
N ALA A 298 -88.53 103.91 -114.61
CA ALA A 298 -89.61 103.46 -115.49
C ALA A 298 -90.65 104.58 -115.72
N ASP A 299 -91.11 105.23 -114.64
CA ASP A 299 -92.03 106.38 -114.71
C ASP A 299 -91.47 107.51 -115.61
N TYR A 300 -90.16 107.76 -115.52
CA TYR A 300 -89.46 108.76 -116.34
C TYR A 300 -89.44 108.40 -117.83
N GLU A 301 -89.14 107.15 -118.19
CA GLU A 301 -89.13 106.71 -119.59
C GLU A 301 -90.55 106.67 -120.20
N ASP A 302 -91.57 106.26 -119.44
CA ASP A 302 -92.97 106.34 -119.88
C ASP A 302 -93.41 107.79 -120.14
N LEU A 303 -93.07 108.73 -119.25
CA LEU A 303 -93.37 110.15 -119.42
C LEU A 303 -92.64 110.76 -120.64
N LYS A 304 -91.40 110.33 -120.89
CA LYS A 304 -90.58 110.71 -122.06
C LYS A 304 -91.16 110.15 -123.37
N VAL A 305 -91.69 108.93 -123.37
CA VAL A 305 -92.42 108.37 -124.53
C VAL A 305 -93.71 109.17 -124.81
N GLN A 306 -94.47 109.55 -123.77
CA GLN A 306 -95.65 110.41 -123.92
C GLN A 306 -95.28 111.79 -124.51
N HIS A 307 -94.15 112.37 -124.11
CA HIS A 307 -93.67 113.64 -124.66
C HIS A 307 -93.36 113.56 -126.16
N GLU A 308 -92.63 112.55 -126.62
CA GLU A 308 -92.32 112.36 -128.05
C GLU A 308 -93.58 112.06 -128.88
N GLN A 309 -94.59 111.37 -128.33
CA GLN A 309 -95.88 111.17 -129.01
C GLN A 309 -96.66 112.49 -129.22
N LEU A 310 -96.65 113.41 -128.25
CA LEU A 310 -97.26 114.73 -128.40
C LEU A 310 -96.53 115.58 -129.44
N LYS A 311 -95.20 115.58 -129.38
CA LYS A 311 -94.30 116.26 -130.33
C LYS A 311 -94.50 115.77 -131.77
N ALA A 312 -94.68 114.46 -131.97
CA ALA A 312 -94.97 113.87 -133.28
C ALA A 312 -96.33 114.32 -133.86
N LYS A 313 -97.37 114.46 -133.03
CA LYS A 313 -98.68 115.00 -133.49
C LYS A 313 -98.57 116.44 -133.98
N ILE A 314 -97.86 117.30 -133.22
CA ILE A 314 -97.65 118.71 -133.57
C ILE A 314 -96.96 118.82 -134.94
N ALA A 315 -95.96 117.97 -135.22
CA ALA A 315 -95.23 117.97 -136.49
C ALA A 315 -96.11 117.67 -137.71
N VAL A 316 -97.11 116.80 -137.57
CA VAL A 316 -98.08 116.50 -138.66
C VAL A 316 -98.98 117.71 -138.91
N GLU A 317 -99.52 118.33 -137.86
CA GLU A 317 -100.37 119.51 -137.97
C GLU A 317 -99.64 120.74 -138.54
N THR A 318 -98.31 120.81 -138.48
CA THR A 318 -97.52 121.84 -139.18
C THR A 318 -97.36 121.52 -140.67
N GLY A 319 -97.06 120.28 -141.04
CA GLY A 319 -96.83 119.90 -142.44
C GLY A 319 -98.04 120.11 -143.36
N GLU A 320 -99.26 119.93 -142.85
CA GLU A 320 -100.50 120.22 -143.60
C GLU A 320 -100.68 121.72 -143.89
N LYS A 321 -100.14 122.60 -143.04
CA LYS A 321 -100.22 124.06 -143.20
C LYS A 321 -99.21 124.56 -144.23
N ASP A 322 -98.00 124.02 -144.23
CA ASP A 322 -96.94 124.43 -145.17
C ASP A 322 -97.30 124.08 -146.63
N ALA A 323 -97.94 122.93 -146.88
CA ALA A 323 -98.41 122.53 -148.21
C ALA A 323 -99.47 123.47 -148.81
N LEU A 324 -100.16 124.27 -147.99
CA LEU A 324 -101.09 125.30 -148.44
C LEU A 324 -100.37 126.58 -148.91
N ILE A 325 -99.21 126.88 -148.31
CA ILE A 325 -98.42 128.08 -148.59
C ILE A 325 -97.75 127.98 -149.97
N THR A 326 -97.17 126.83 -150.32
CA THR A 326 -96.45 126.63 -151.60
C THR A 326 -97.35 126.93 -152.82
N ARG A 327 -98.62 126.50 -152.78
CA ARG A 327 -99.61 126.75 -153.84
C ARG A 327 -99.94 128.22 -154.09
N LEU A 328 -99.66 129.10 -153.13
CA LEU A 328 -99.82 130.56 -153.30
C LEU A 328 -98.57 131.20 -153.90
N GLN A 329 -97.39 130.64 -153.61
CA GLN A 329 -96.09 131.14 -154.08
C GLN A 329 -95.90 130.90 -155.58
N ASP A 330 -96.22 129.70 -156.10
CA ASP A 330 -96.11 129.37 -157.54
C ASP A 330 -96.85 130.35 -158.46
N LYS A 331 -97.90 131.01 -157.94
CA LYS A 331 -98.74 131.94 -158.69
C LYS A 331 -98.13 133.35 -158.80
N VAL A 332 -97.17 133.69 -157.93
CA VAL A 332 -96.37 134.93 -158.01
C VAL A 332 -95.28 134.80 -159.06
N SER A 333 -94.54 133.68 -159.03
CA SER A 333 -93.43 133.33 -159.96
C SER A 333 -93.84 133.26 -161.45
N SER A 334 -95.14 133.30 -161.74
CA SER A 334 -95.68 133.38 -163.10
C SER A 334 -95.67 134.80 -163.68
N LEU A 335 -95.78 135.83 -162.81
CA LEU A 335 -95.91 137.24 -163.23
C LEU A 335 -94.54 137.92 -163.43
N GLU A 336 -93.54 137.55 -162.62
CA GLU A 336 -92.21 138.17 -162.61
C GLU A 336 -91.40 137.91 -163.90
N ARG A 337 -91.79 136.90 -164.69
CA ARG A 337 -91.08 136.49 -165.92
C ARG A 337 -91.43 137.28 -167.18
N MET A 338 -92.22 138.35 -167.07
CA MET A 338 -92.63 139.20 -168.22
C MET A 338 -91.89 140.54 -168.33
N LEU A 339 -90.85 140.80 -167.53
CA LEU A 339 -90.09 142.06 -167.60
C LEU A 339 -88.74 141.88 -168.29
N GLU A 340 -88.45 142.76 -169.25
CA GLU A 340 -87.38 142.61 -170.24
C GLU A 340 -86.10 143.41 -169.91
N GLY A 341 -84.97 142.97 -170.50
CA GLY A 341 -84.12 143.85 -171.32
C GLY A 341 -83.29 144.97 -170.66
N SER A 342 -81.99 144.67 -170.46
CA SER A 342 -80.83 145.49 -170.87
C SER A 342 -80.82 147.03 -170.66
N TYR A 343 -79.83 147.56 -169.92
CA TYR A 343 -78.55 148.02 -170.52
C TYR A 343 -77.59 148.76 -169.57
N SER A 344 -76.29 148.51 -169.78
CA SER A 344 -75.13 149.42 -169.64
C SER A 344 -74.81 150.15 -168.32
N GLY A 345 -73.51 150.21 -168.02
CA GLY A 345 -72.93 151.47 -167.54
C GLY A 345 -71.62 151.33 -166.79
N GLU A 346 -71.73 151.12 -165.47
CA GLU A 346 -70.79 151.70 -164.51
C GLU A 346 -70.41 150.72 -163.36
N GLU A 347 -70.91 149.48 -163.39
CA GLU A 347 -70.87 148.53 -162.27
C GLU A 347 -69.48 147.93 -161.96
N GLY A 348 -68.51 148.03 -162.88
CA GLY A 348 -67.20 147.35 -162.77
C GLY A 348 -66.35 147.77 -161.56
N LEU A 349 -66.60 148.94 -160.97
CA LEU A 349 -65.92 149.37 -159.74
C LEU A 349 -66.47 148.66 -158.48
N GLN A 350 -67.67 148.10 -158.55
CA GLN A 350 -68.41 147.56 -157.41
C GLN A 350 -68.17 146.06 -157.20
N GLU A 351 -67.69 145.33 -158.21
CA GLU A 351 -67.29 143.92 -158.06
C GLU A 351 -65.92 143.73 -157.40
N LEU A 352 -64.98 144.64 -157.66
CA LEU A 352 -63.65 144.63 -157.04
C LEU A 352 -63.71 144.83 -155.51
N LEU A 353 -64.77 145.51 -155.02
CA LEU A 353 -65.09 145.60 -153.59
C LEU A 353 -65.68 144.29 -153.01
N LYS A 354 -66.41 143.49 -153.82
CA LYS A 354 -66.93 142.18 -153.38
C LYS A 354 -65.80 141.17 -153.24
N GLU A 355 -64.86 141.14 -154.18
CA GLU A 355 -63.71 140.21 -154.12
C GLU A 355 -62.81 140.50 -152.91
N LYS A 356 -62.57 141.78 -152.58
CA LYS A 356 -61.88 142.17 -151.35
C LYS A 356 -62.56 141.59 -150.09
N GLY A 357 -63.88 141.69 -149.98
CA GLY A 357 -64.63 141.14 -148.85
C GLY A 357 -64.55 139.60 -148.74
N ALA A 358 -64.51 138.89 -149.87
CA ALA A 358 -64.34 137.44 -149.89
C ALA A 358 -62.93 137.00 -149.42
N LEU A 359 -61.90 137.79 -149.68
CA LEU A 359 -60.54 137.54 -149.15
C LEU A 359 -60.42 137.89 -147.66
N GLU A 360 -61.11 138.93 -147.20
CA GLU A 360 -61.19 139.27 -145.77
C GLU A 360 -61.89 138.16 -144.97
N MET A 361 -62.99 137.58 -145.48
CA MET A 361 -63.62 136.39 -144.88
C MET A 361 -62.65 135.21 -144.72
N ARG A 362 -61.91 134.84 -145.77
CA ARG A 362 -60.97 133.70 -145.73
C ARG A 362 -59.81 133.93 -144.75
N LEU A 363 -59.41 135.19 -144.55
CA LEU A 363 -58.40 135.55 -143.55
C LEU A 363 -58.92 135.31 -142.12
N ASP A 364 -60.20 135.59 -141.87
CA ASP A 364 -60.82 135.35 -140.56
C ASP A 364 -61.18 133.87 -140.33
N GLU A 365 -61.61 133.13 -141.35
CA GLU A 365 -61.76 131.66 -141.29
C GLU A 365 -60.44 130.96 -140.92
N THR A 366 -59.33 131.34 -141.59
CA THR A 366 -58.00 130.75 -141.31
C THR A 366 -57.44 131.19 -139.95
N ARG A 367 -57.73 132.41 -139.49
CA ARG A 367 -57.45 132.84 -138.10
C ARG A 367 -58.20 131.99 -137.09
N GLN A 368 -59.47 131.70 -137.32
CA GLN A 368 -60.30 130.92 -136.39
C GLN A 368 -59.85 129.45 -136.33
N GLN A 369 -59.56 128.81 -137.47
CA GLN A 369 -58.98 127.46 -137.52
C GLN A 369 -57.64 127.38 -136.78
N LEU A 370 -56.79 128.42 -136.91
CA LEU A 370 -55.50 128.49 -136.20
C LEU A 370 -55.70 128.71 -134.68
N LEU A 371 -56.77 129.42 -134.28
CA LEU A 371 -57.17 129.56 -132.88
C LEU A 371 -57.63 128.22 -132.29
N GLU A 372 -58.47 127.48 -133.01
CA GLU A 372 -58.99 126.16 -132.61
C GLU A 372 -57.87 125.11 -132.50
N ALA A 373 -56.95 125.09 -133.48
CA ALA A 373 -55.74 124.26 -133.43
C ALA A 373 -54.84 124.62 -132.24
N ARG A 374 -54.71 125.92 -131.92
CA ARG A 374 -53.97 126.39 -130.74
C ARG A 374 -54.63 125.98 -129.43
N THR A 375 -55.96 126.05 -129.30
CA THR A 375 -56.67 125.57 -128.10
C THR A 375 -56.52 124.07 -127.93
N LEU A 376 -56.71 123.27 -129.00
CA LEU A 376 -56.52 121.82 -128.95
C LEU A 376 -55.09 121.41 -128.59
N HIS A 377 -54.08 122.14 -129.09
CA HIS A 377 -52.69 121.92 -128.67
C HIS A 377 -52.47 122.33 -127.21
N THR A 378 -53.07 123.43 -126.74
CA THR A 378 -52.95 123.87 -125.34
C THR A 378 -53.58 122.85 -124.39
N ASP A 379 -54.77 122.35 -124.72
CA ASP A 379 -55.45 121.29 -123.96
C ASP A 379 -54.62 120.00 -123.94
N SER A 380 -54.06 119.59 -125.09
CA SER A 380 -53.20 118.41 -125.21
C SER A 380 -51.92 118.55 -124.36
N THR A 381 -51.24 119.69 -124.44
CA THR A 381 -50.08 120.01 -123.60
C THR A 381 -50.44 119.97 -122.12
N SER A 382 -51.56 120.60 -121.71
CA SER A 382 -51.98 120.57 -120.30
C SER A 382 -52.30 119.17 -119.79
N ARG A 383 -52.83 118.26 -120.64
CA ARG A 383 -53.06 116.86 -120.26
C ARG A 383 -51.73 116.12 -120.08
N LEU A 384 -50.78 116.32 -120.98
CA LEU A 384 -49.45 115.73 -120.86
C LEU A 384 -48.67 116.28 -119.65
N GLU A 385 -48.81 117.56 -119.31
CA GLU A 385 -48.25 118.15 -118.09
C GLU A 385 -48.88 117.55 -116.81
N ASN A 386 -50.20 117.32 -116.81
CA ASN A 386 -50.90 116.64 -115.72
C ASN A 386 -50.53 115.14 -115.61
N GLU A 387 -50.25 114.46 -116.72
CA GLU A 387 -49.74 113.07 -116.69
C GLU A 387 -48.28 113.01 -116.25
N VAL A 388 -47.41 113.92 -116.70
CA VAL A 388 -46.00 114.00 -116.29
C VAL A 388 -45.89 114.33 -114.80
N THR A 389 -46.68 115.27 -114.27
CA THR A 389 -46.69 115.57 -112.82
C THR A 389 -47.22 114.40 -112.01
N LYS A 390 -48.30 113.73 -112.45
CA LYS A 390 -48.79 112.50 -111.80
C LYS A 390 -47.76 111.38 -111.80
N LEU A 391 -47.10 111.12 -112.94
CA LEU A 391 -46.03 110.12 -113.05
C LEU A 391 -44.80 110.47 -112.21
N SER A 392 -44.50 111.77 -112.05
CA SER A 392 -43.42 112.25 -111.17
C SER A 392 -43.75 111.97 -109.71
N ILE A 393 -44.97 112.27 -109.24
CA ILE A 393 -45.43 111.94 -107.89
C ILE A 393 -45.37 110.43 -107.65
N GLN A 394 -45.88 109.61 -108.58
CA GLN A 394 -45.82 108.15 -108.46
C GLN A 394 -44.38 107.59 -108.48
N LEU A 395 -43.44 108.28 -109.12
CA LEU A 395 -42.02 107.93 -109.10
C LEU A 395 -41.36 108.33 -107.77
N GLU A 396 -41.70 109.48 -107.20
CA GLU A 396 -41.26 109.92 -105.88
C GLU A 396 -41.81 109.02 -104.76
N GLU A 397 -43.10 108.64 -104.82
CA GLU A 397 -43.73 107.65 -103.94
C GLU A 397 -43.00 106.30 -104.03
N ALA A 398 -42.77 105.78 -105.24
CA ALA A 398 -42.06 104.52 -105.45
C ALA A 398 -40.58 104.56 -105.02
N GLN A 399 -39.92 105.71 -105.13
CA GLN A 399 -38.57 105.90 -104.59
C GLN A 399 -38.57 105.94 -103.06
N GLY A 400 -39.58 106.57 -102.43
CA GLY A 400 -39.76 106.58 -100.98
C GLY A 400 -39.98 105.17 -100.41
N ASP A 401 -40.91 104.41 -101.00
CA ASP A 401 -41.15 103.01 -100.64
C ASP A 401 -39.89 102.15 -100.78
N LEU A 402 -39.14 102.33 -101.88
CA LEU A 402 -37.91 101.58 -102.13
C LEU A 402 -36.82 101.93 -101.10
N GLN A 403 -36.62 103.21 -100.79
CA GLN A 403 -35.69 103.64 -99.73
C GLN A 403 -36.09 103.12 -98.35
N GLN A 404 -37.39 103.10 -98.03
CA GLN A 404 -37.87 102.50 -96.78
C GLN A 404 -37.56 101.00 -96.74
N LYS A 405 -37.76 100.26 -97.84
CA LYS A 405 -37.44 98.82 -97.90
C LYS A 405 -35.94 98.53 -97.91
N GLU A 406 -35.11 99.41 -98.45
CA GLU A 406 -33.65 99.33 -98.31
C GLU A 406 -33.22 99.56 -96.84
N SER A 407 -33.84 100.49 -96.12
CA SER A 407 -33.61 100.70 -94.68
C SER A 407 -34.05 99.48 -93.86
N GLU A 408 -35.30 99.02 -94.00
CA GLU A 408 -35.82 97.84 -93.30
C GLU A 408 -34.93 96.59 -93.54
N PHE A 409 -34.43 96.41 -94.77
CA PHE A 409 -33.55 95.31 -95.12
C PHE A 409 -32.11 95.49 -94.59
N SER A 410 -31.63 96.72 -94.44
CA SER A 410 -30.38 97.02 -93.75
C SER A 410 -30.48 96.71 -92.26
N ASP A 411 -31.54 97.20 -91.60
CA ASP A 411 -31.79 96.97 -90.17
C ASP A 411 -31.95 95.48 -89.87
N PHE A 412 -32.71 94.75 -90.70
CA PHE A 412 -32.84 93.30 -90.60
C PHE A 412 -31.50 92.57 -90.81
N ARG A 413 -30.65 93.05 -91.74
CA ARG A 413 -29.32 92.48 -91.99
C ARG A 413 -28.38 92.71 -90.81
N GLU A 414 -28.37 93.89 -90.21
CA GLU A 414 -27.53 94.22 -89.05
C GLU A 414 -28.00 93.49 -87.79
N LEU A 415 -29.31 93.41 -87.56
CA LEU A 415 -29.89 92.63 -86.46
C LEU A 415 -29.64 91.12 -86.64
N SER A 416 -29.65 90.61 -87.88
CA SER A 416 -29.25 89.23 -88.18
C SER A 416 -27.75 89.01 -88.00
N SER A 417 -26.89 89.97 -88.39
CA SER A 417 -25.43 89.86 -88.27
C SER A 417 -24.96 89.91 -86.82
N SER A 418 -25.58 90.73 -85.98
CA SER A 418 -25.33 90.76 -84.53
C SER A 418 -25.76 89.44 -83.89
N ARG A 419 -26.98 88.97 -84.14
CA ARG A 419 -27.45 87.65 -83.64
C ARG A 419 -26.55 86.48 -84.06
N LEU A 420 -26.01 86.50 -85.28
CA LEU A 420 -25.05 85.50 -85.75
C LEU A 420 -23.73 85.57 -84.95
N LYS A 421 -23.18 86.77 -84.70
CA LYS A 421 -21.97 86.95 -83.87
C LYS A 421 -22.18 86.48 -82.42
N ASP A 422 -23.35 86.74 -81.84
CA ASP A 422 -23.70 86.29 -80.49
C ASP A 422 -23.80 84.75 -80.42
N LEU A 423 -24.38 84.13 -81.45
CA LEU A 423 -24.44 82.67 -81.60
C LEU A 423 -23.06 82.05 -81.85
N GLU A 424 -22.19 82.71 -82.63
CA GLU A 424 -20.80 82.30 -82.85
C GLU A 424 -19.96 82.39 -81.56
N GLN A 425 -20.08 83.49 -80.79
CA GLN A 425 -19.38 83.65 -79.51
C GLN A 425 -19.86 82.65 -78.46
N THR A 426 -21.17 82.40 -78.36
CA THR A 426 -21.69 81.40 -77.43
C THR A 426 -21.31 79.97 -77.83
N LEU A 427 -21.33 79.62 -79.13
CA LEU A 427 -20.78 78.35 -79.63
C LEU A 427 -19.28 78.20 -79.31
N GLN A 428 -18.49 79.26 -79.48
CA GLN A 428 -17.07 79.24 -79.18
C GLN A 428 -16.81 79.07 -77.68
N SER A 429 -17.52 79.79 -76.82
CA SER A 429 -17.44 79.62 -75.37
C SER A 429 -17.88 78.21 -74.94
N VAL A 430 -18.93 77.64 -75.54
CA VAL A 430 -19.35 76.26 -75.28
C VAL A 430 -18.27 75.25 -75.69
N ARG A 431 -17.60 75.44 -76.84
CA ARG A 431 -16.45 74.60 -77.26
C ARG A 431 -15.28 74.69 -76.28
N GLU A 432 -14.91 75.90 -75.85
CA GLU A 432 -13.81 76.10 -74.90
C GLU A 432 -14.12 75.58 -73.49
N ASN A 433 -15.40 75.59 -73.09
CA ASN A 433 -15.85 74.95 -71.85
C ASN A 433 -15.89 73.41 -71.99
N LEU A 434 -16.34 72.88 -73.14
CA LEU A 434 -16.30 71.45 -73.44
C LEU A 434 -14.86 70.93 -73.36
N HIS A 435 -13.93 71.59 -74.06
CA HIS A 435 -12.54 71.13 -74.16
C HIS A 435 -11.84 71.11 -72.80
N ARG A 436 -12.03 72.15 -71.97
CA ARG A 436 -11.54 72.14 -70.57
C ARG A 436 -12.16 71.02 -69.73
N ARG A 437 -13.40 70.59 -69.99
CA ARG A 437 -14.00 69.43 -69.32
C ARG A 437 -13.47 68.10 -69.86
N GLU A 438 -13.10 68.01 -71.13
CA GLU A 438 -12.38 66.86 -71.70
C GLU A 438 -10.99 66.73 -71.05
N GLU A 439 -10.23 67.83 -70.95
CA GLU A 439 -8.95 67.89 -70.21
C GLU A 439 -9.11 67.45 -68.76
N GLU A 440 -10.06 68.05 -68.01
CA GLU A 440 -10.35 67.64 -66.62
C GLU A 440 -10.77 66.16 -66.49
N LEU A 441 -11.44 65.58 -67.49
CA LEU A 441 -11.83 64.17 -67.48
C LEU A 441 -10.63 63.26 -67.75
N ASN A 442 -9.77 63.63 -68.70
CA ASN A 442 -8.52 62.91 -68.99
C ASN A 442 -7.58 62.91 -67.77
N ASP A 443 -7.44 64.04 -67.07
CA ASP A 443 -6.66 64.14 -65.83
C ASP A 443 -7.22 63.27 -64.71
N ARG A 444 -8.55 63.25 -64.53
CA ARG A 444 -9.21 62.37 -63.56
C ARG A 444 -9.06 60.90 -63.93
N GLU A 445 -9.14 60.54 -65.20
CA GLU A 445 -8.95 59.15 -65.65
C GLU A 445 -7.49 58.70 -65.47
N ALA A 446 -6.52 59.58 -65.71
CA ALA A 446 -5.11 59.33 -65.41
C ALA A 446 -4.87 59.16 -63.89
N GLN A 447 -5.48 60.00 -63.05
CA GLN A 447 -5.41 59.87 -61.59
C GLN A 447 -6.04 58.55 -61.10
N ILE A 448 -7.19 58.15 -61.65
CA ILE A 448 -7.82 56.86 -61.35
C ILE A 448 -6.90 55.69 -61.72
N LYS A 449 -6.23 55.74 -62.89
CA LYS A 449 -5.27 54.72 -63.32
C LYS A 449 -4.03 54.64 -62.41
N SER A 450 -3.53 55.78 -61.90
CA SER A 450 -2.45 55.78 -60.90
C SER A 450 -2.89 55.09 -59.60
N LEU A 451 -4.05 55.49 -59.06
CA LEU A 451 -4.59 54.91 -57.83
C LEU A 451 -4.92 53.42 -57.97
N GLN A 452 -5.34 52.97 -59.15
CA GLN A 452 -5.51 51.54 -59.47
C GLN A 452 -4.17 50.79 -59.45
N ALA A 453 -3.13 51.31 -60.11
CA ALA A 453 -1.80 50.70 -60.11
C ALA A 453 -1.16 50.67 -58.71
N GLU A 454 -1.37 51.71 -57.90
CA GLU A 454 -0.94 51.78 -56.49
C GLU A 454 -1.68 50.74 -55.62
N MET A 455 -3.00 50.61 -55.78
CA MET A 455 -3.83 49.59 -55.11
C MET A 455 -3.44 48.15 -55.52
N GLU A 456 -3.09 47.92 -56.79
CA GLU A 456 -2.60 46.64 -57.26
C GLU A 456 -1.20 46.33 -56.70
N ALA A 457 -0.30 47.32 -56.68
CA ALA A 457 1.03 47.18 -56.09
C ALA A 457 0.96 46.86 -54.58
N GLU A 458 0.08 47.52 -53.82
CA GLU A 458 -0.13 47.19 -52.41
C GLU A 458 -0.79 45.82 -52.22
N ASN A 459 -1.81 45.45 -53.01
CA ASN A 459 -2.38 44.10 -52.94
C ASN A 459 -1.34 43.01 -53.21
N ASN A 460 -0.47 43.21 -54.20
CA ASN A 460 0.64 42.29 -54.49
C ASN A 460 1.63 42.22 -53.32
N ARG A 461 2.00 43.37 -52.72
CA ARG A 461 2.87 43.44 -51.53
C ARG A 461 2.27 42.71 -50.32
N LEU A 462 0.98 42.94 -50.04
CA LEU A 462 0.26 42.28 -48.93
C LEU A 462 0.09 40.78 -49.18
N THR A 463 -0.17 40.38 -50.43
CA THR A 463 -0.26 38.96 -50.82
C THR A 463 1.09 38.25 -50.64
N GLN A 464 2.21 38.91 -51.01
CA GLN A 464 3.55 38.36 -50.81
C GLN A 464 3.94 38.32 -49.33
N GLN A 465 3.55 39.30 -48.52
CA GLN A 465 3.71 39.26 -47.06
C GLN A 465 2.91 38.09 -46.44
N LEU A 466 1.65 37.89 -46.85
CA LEU A 466 0.84 36.75 -46.42
C LEU A 466 1.46 35.40 -46.84
N HIS A 467 2.04 35.32 -48.04
CA HIS A 467 2.75 34.11 -48.48
C HIS A 467 3.99 33.83 -47.61
N ASN A 468 4.84 34.83 -47.37
CA ASN A 468 6.03 34.69 -46.52
C ASN A 468 5.66 34.30 -45.08
N VAL A 469 4.60 34.88 -44.50
CA VAL A 469 4.11 34.52 -43.16
C VAL A 469 3.56 33.10 -43.14
N ARG A 470 2.80 32.68 -44.15
CA ARG A 470 2.32 31.29 -44.29
C ARG A 470 3.48 30.29 -44.39
N GLN A 471 4.51 30.60 -45.18
CA GLN A 471 5.72 29.77 -45.26
C GLN A 471 6.42 29.66 -43.91
N GLN A 472 6.64 30.78 -43.21
CA GLN A 472 7.25 30.77 -41.88
C GLN A 472 6.45 29.97 -40.83
N PHE A 473 5.12 29.88 -40.97
CA PHE A 473 4.32 28.99 -40.14
C PHE A 473 4.40 27.52 -40.58
N ALA A 474 4.37 27.23 -41.89
CA ALA A 474 4.56 25.87 -42.41
C ALA A 474 5.90 25.27 -41.96
N GLU A 475 7.02 25.98 -42.14
CA GLU A 475 8.33 25.52 -41.67
C GLU A 475 8.43 25.42 -40.14
N LYS A 476 7.55 26.08 -39.37
CA LYS A 476 7.49 25.90 -37.90
C LYS A 476 6.70 24.64 -37.55
N VAL A 477 5.61 24.37 -38.26
CA VAL A 477 4.85 23.12 -38.14
C VAL A 477 5.75 21.93 -38.48
N GLU A 478 6.43 21.92 -39.63
CA GLU A 478 7.37 20.85 -40.01
C GLU A 478 8.47 20.62 -38.96
N ARG A 479 9.03 21.69 -38.38
CA ARG A 479 10.04 21.58 -37.30
C ARG A 479 9.45 20.98 -36.02
N PHE A 480 8.22 21.33 -35.65
CA PHE A 480 7.56 20.74 -34.48
C PHE A 480 7.12 19.29 -34.74
N GLU A 481 6.64 18.96 -35.95
CA GLU A 481 6.31 17.58 -36.35
C GLU A 481 7.56 16.69 -36.32
N ALA A 482 8.69 17.16 -36.86
CA ALA A 482 9.97 16.47 -36.75
C ALA A 482 10.44 16.31 -35.28
N GLN A 483 10.22 17.32 -34.43
CA GLN A 483 10.52 17.23 -33.00
C GLN A 483 9.61 16.22 -32.27
N ILE A 484 8.33 16.17 -32.60
CA ILE A 484 7.37 15.20 -32.07
C ILE A 484 7.81 13.79 -32.47
N LEU A 485 8.06 13.53 -33.76
CA LEU A 485 8.53 12.23 -34.25
C LEU A 485 9.84 11.78 -33.58
N ALA A 486 10.77 12.70 -33.33
CA ALA A 486 12.00 12.40 -32.60
C ALA A 486 11.75 12.05 -31.12
N LEU A 487 10.84 12.76 -30.45
CA LEU A 487 10.45 12.47 -29.06
C LEU A 487 9.65 11.18 -28.93
N GLU A 488 8.80 10.85 -29.90
CA GLU A 488 8.07 9.57 -29.94
C GLU A 488 9.01 8.39 -30.21
N GLY A 489 9.96 8.55 -31.13
CA GLY A 489 11.02 7.57 -31.36
C GLY A 489 11.89 7.32 -30.13
N ALA A 490 12.24 8.38 -29.39
CA ALA A 490 12.97 8.27 -28.12
C ALA A 490 12.11 7.57 -27.04
N ARG A 491 10.85 7.98 -26.87
CA ARG A 491 9.90 7.36 -25.93
C ARG A 491 9.72 5.86 -26.21
N ASP A 492 9.62 5.47 -27.47
CA ASP A 492 9.38 4.08 -27.84
C ASP A 492 10.68 3.24 -27.80
N PHE A 493 11.86 3.86 -27.95
CA PHE A 493 13.14 3.26 -27.59
C PHE A 493 13.24 3.03 -26.07
N ASP A 494 12.96 4.04 -25.24
CA ASP A 494 12.97 3.91 -23.78
C ASP A 494 11.97 2.85 -23.29
N LYS A 495 10.78 2.81 -23.90
CA LYS A 495 9.74 1.79 -23.64
C LYS A 495 10.22 0.38 -24.01
N THR A 496 10.89 0.20 -25.14
CA THR A 496 11.40 -1.13 -25.54
C THR A 496 12.61 -1.55 -24.70
N ALA A 497 13.49 -0.63 -24.32
CA ALA A 497 14.58 -0.87 -23.38
C ALA A 497 14.06 -1.24 -21.97
N ALA A 498 13.04 -0.52 -21.48
CA ALA A 498 12.38 -0.82 -20.21
C ALA A 498 11.67 -2.19 -20.24
N GLN A 499 10.93 -2.50 -21.31
CA GLN A 499 10.28 -3.80 -21.48
C GLN A 499 11.30 -4.94 -21.55
N HIS A 500 12.42 -4.74 -22.23
CA HIS A 500 13.52 -5.71 -22.27
C HIS A 500 14.13 -5.92 -20.87
N LYS A 501 14.34 -4.85 -20.07
CA LYS A 501 14.85 -5.03 -18.70
C LYS A 501 13.81 -5.64 -17.76
N ILE A 502 12.52 -5.36 -17.94
CA ILE A 502 11.44 -6.06 -17.23
C ILE A 502 11.54 -7.56 -17.52
N SER A 503 11.59 -7.99 -18.78
CA SER A 503 11.64 -9.42 -19.08
C SER A 503 12.96 -10.12 -18.74
N GLN A 504 14.08 -9.39 -18.65
CA GLN A 504 15.28 -9.89 -17.97
C GLN A 504 15.03 -10.13 -16.46
N LEU A 505 14.40 -9.18 -15.76
CA LEU A 505 14.10 -9.31 -14.33
C LEU A 505 13.03 -10.40 -14.07
N GLU A 506 12.07 -10.60 -14.99
CA GLU A 506 11.12 -11.72 -14.95
C GLU A 506 11.87 -13.06 -15.05
N GLN A 507 12.81 -13.19 -15.99
CA GLN A 507 13.64 -14.39 -16.15
C GLN A 507 14.59 -14.62 -14.96
N GLU A 508 15.22 -13.56 -14.43
CA GLU A 508 16.03 -13.63 -13.21
C GLU A 508 15.18 -14.11 -12.00
N ASN A 509 13.94 -13.63 -11.86
CA ASN A 509 13.01 -14.10 -10.84
C ASN A 509 12.53 -15.54 -11.06
N GLU A 510 12.31 -15.99 -12.30
CA GLU A 510 11.96 -17.37 -12.60
C GLU A 510 13.09 -18.33 -12.21
N VAL A 511 14.35 -17.97 -12.50
CA VAL A 511 15.54 -18.72 -12.06
C VAL A 511 15.68 -18.72 -10.54
N LEU A 512 15.50 -17.57 -9.87
CA LEU A 512 15.59 -17.46 -8.41
C LEU A 512 14.48 -18.24 -7.69
N THR A 513 13.24 -18.18 -8.18
CA THR A 513 12.11 -18.95 -7.61
C THR A 513 12.22 -20.44 -7.90
N GLY A 514 12.78 -20.83 -9.06
CA GLY A 514 13.18 -22.21 -9.35
C GLY A 514 14.19 -22.72 -8.31
N ARG A 515 15.30 -21.99 -8.14
CA ARG A 515 16.34 -22.31 -7.15
C ARG A 515 15.82 -22.30 -5.70
N SER A 516 14.87 -21.42 -5.37
CA SER A 516 14.21 -21.41 -4.06
C SER A 516 13.42 -22.69 -3.82
N LYS A 517 12.66 -23.17 -4.81
CA LYS A 517 11.94 -24.46 -4.75
C LYS A 517 12.91 -25.64 -4.66
N GLU A 518 14.03 -25.61 -5.38
CA GLU A 518 15.07 -26.64 -5.27
C GLU A 518 15.63 -26.70 -3.83
N LEU A 519 15.99 -25.56 -3.25
CA LEU A 519 16.46 -25.46 -1.86
C LEU A 519 15.40 -25.90 -0.85
N GLU A 520 14.13 -25.54 -1.06
CA GLU A 520 12.99 -25.99 -0.25
C GLU A 520 12.82 -27.52 -0.32
N THR A 521 12.89 -28.12 -1.51
CA THR A 521 12.85 -29.60 -1.63
C THR A 521 14.09 -30.28 -1.04
N ALA A 522 15.25 -29.62 -1.05
CA ALA A 522 16.47 -30.13 -0.40
C ALA A 522 16.38 -30.06 1.13
N LEU A 523 15.83 -28.96 1.68
CA LEU A 523 15.54 -28.80 3.10
C LEU A 523 14.53 -29.86 3.56
N ASN A 524 13.39 -29.99 2.88
CA ASN A 524 12.37 -31.00 3.20
C ASN A 524 12.94 -32.43 3.17
N ARG A 525 13.91 -32.73 2.28
CA ARG A 525 14.63 -34.02 2.30
C ARG A 525 15.51 -34.17 3.54
N GLN A 526 16.29 -33.14 3.89
CA GLN A 526 17.13 -33.17 5.09
C GLN A 526 16.31 -33.24 6.39
N GLU A 527 15.14 -32.61 6.45
CA GLU A 527 14.22 -32.73 7.59
C GLU A 527 13.68 -34.16 7.73
N VAL A 528 13.27 -34.79 6.62
CA VAL A 528 12.87 -36.21 6.60
C VAL A 528 14.03 -37.15 6.95
N GLU A 529 15.26 -36.83 6.55
CA GLU A 529 16.46 -37.58 6.95
C GLU A 529 16.80 -37.38 8.43
N GLN A 530 16.70 -36.15 8.97
CA GLN A 530 16.86 -35.89 10.41
C GLN A 530 15.79 -36.59 11.24
N ALA A 531 14.54 -36.63 10.78
CA ALA A 531 13.46 -37.39 11.42
C ALA A 531 13.81 -38.89 11.48
N LYS A 532 14.20 -39.51 10.35
CA LYS A 532 14.65 -40.91 10.32
C LYS A 532 15.84 -41.17 11.24
N MET A 533 16.86 -40.30 11.24
CA MET A 533 18.04 -40.46 12.10
C MET A 533 17.69 -40.29 13.59
N LYS A 534 16.66 -39.49 13.92
CA LYS A 534 16.11 -39.36 15.27
C LYS A 534 15.27 -40.58 15.68
N ASP A 535 14.49 -41.15 14.77
CA ASP A 535 13.75 -42.40 15.01
C ASP A 535 14.71 -43.59 15.18
N GLU A 536 15.76 -43.67 14.34
CA GLU A 536 16.89 -44.60 14.48
C GLU A 536 17.67 -44.40 15.78
N LEU A 537 17.83 -43.16 16.26
CA LEU A 537 18.45 -42.89 17.54
C LEU A 537 17.54 -43.35 18.69
N SER A 538 16.25 -43.00 18.67
CA SER A 538 15.30 -43.38 19.73
C SER A 538 15.10 -44.90 19.82
N SER A 539 15.13 -45.61 18.70
CA SER A 539 15.09 -47.08 18.67
C SER A 539 16.41 -47.73 19.09
N ARG A 540 17.57 -47.11 18.81
CA ARG A 540 18.83 -47.49 19.46
C ARG A 540 18.80 -47.23 20.96
N GLU A 541 18.20 -46.14 21.42
CA GLU A 541 18.03 -45.82 22.85
C GLU A 541 17.12 -46.83 23.56
N THR A 542 15.99 -47.24 22.97
CA THR A 542 15.15 -48.30 23.54
C THR A 542 15.89 -49.63 23.60
N VAL A 543 16.62 -50.01 22.56
CA VAL A 543 17.47 -51.23 22.56
C VAL A 543 18.58 -51.14 23.62
N CYS A 544 19.23 -49.98 23.80
CA CYS A 544 20.20 -49.76 24.87
C CYS A 544 19.57 -49.87 26.27
N VAL A 545 18.33 -49.39 26.46
CA VAL A 545 17.57 -49.54 27.70
C VAL A 545 17.16 -51.01 27.94
N GLU A 546 16.83 -51.76 26.89
CA GLU A 546 16.55 -53.21 26.99
C GLU A 546 17.81 -54.02 27.31
N ILE A 547 18.95 -53.70 26.68
CA ILE A 547 20.25 -54.27 27.02
C ILE A 547 20.61 -53.94 28.47
N ALA A 548 20.39 -52.70 28.93
CA ALA A 548 20.63 -52.31 30.32
C ALA A 548 19.73 -53.10 31.31
N LYS A 549 18.44 -53.31 30.98
CA LYS A 549 17.54 -54.16 31.76
C LYS A 549 18.01 -55.62 31.79
N ALA A 550 18.47 -56.17 30.66
CA ALA A 550 18.99 -57.54 30.59
C ALA A 550 20.31 -57.70 31.36
N LEU A 551 21.18 -56.68 31.35
CA LEU A 551 22.39 -56.64 32.18
C LEU A 551 22.06 -56.54 33.68
N GLU A 552 21.04 -55.76 34.05
CA GLU A 552 20.61 -55.68 35.45
C GLU A 552 19.90 -56.96 35.93
N GLU A 553 19.15 -57.64 35.05
CA GLU A 553 18.52 -58.92 35.38
C GLU A 553 19.54 -60.07 35.48
N THR A 554 20.51 -60.13 34.56
CA THR A 554 21.64 -61.08 34.70
C THR A 554 22.55 -60.74 35.88
N ARG A 555 22.63 -59.46 36.28
CA ARG A 555 23.26 -59.04 37.53
C ARG A 555 22.49 -59.57 38.76
N LYS A 556 21.16 -59.44 38.82
CA LYS A 556 20.37 -60.05 39.90
C LYS A 556 20.57 -61.55 39.96
N GLN A 557 20.47 -62.25 38.82
CA GLN A 557 20.70 -63.70 38.75
C GLN A 557 22.10 -64.07 39.25
N LYS A 558 23.13 -63.26 38.94
CA LYS A 558 24.47 -63.42 39.52
C LYS A 558 24.47 -63.19 41.04
N GLU A 559 23.82 -62.15 41.54
CA GLU A 559 23.76 -61.83 42.97
C GLU A 559 22.95 -62.90 43.76
N GLU A 560 21.88 -63.46 43.19
CA GLU A 560 21.14 -64.62 43.69
C GLU A 560 22.01 -65.90 43.70
N LEU A 561 22.70 -66.21 42.59
CA LEU A 561 23.64 -67.33 42.54
C LEU A 561 24.80 -67.14 43.52
N GLN A 562 25.24 -65.90 43.76
CA GLN A 562 26.29 -65.59 44.74
C GLN A 562 25.77 -65.72 46.19
N GLN A 563 24.49 -65.42 46.45
CA GLN A 563 23.82 -65.79 47.72
C GLN A 563 23.66 -67.30 47.87
N GLN A 564 23.30 -68.03 46.81
CA GLN A 564 23.22 -69.50 46.84
C GLN A 564 24.59 -70.11 47.15
N VAL A 565 25.67 -69.67 46.50
CA VAL A 565 27.04 -70.07 46.80
C VAL A 565 27.44 -69.70 48.24
N ALA A 566 27.07 -68.52 48.74
CA ALA A 566 27.31 -68.16 50.14
C ALA A 566 26.56 -69.08 51.13
N SER A 567 25.31 -69.46 50.83
CA SER A 567 24.53 -70.38 51.68
C SER A 567 25.07 -71.82 51.63
N LEU A 568 25.53 -72.28 50.46
CA LEU A 568 26.19 -73.58 50.31
C LEU A 568 27.54 -73.60 51.02
N ASN A 569 28.32 -72.51 50.97
CA ASN A 569 29.56 -72.38 51.73
C ASN A 569 29.29 -72.40 53.24
N ALA A 570 28.27 -71.70 53.74
CA ALA A 570 27.88 -71.76 55.15
C ALA A 570 27.44 -73.19 55.58
N VAL A 571 26.76 -73.93 54.70
CA VAL A 571 26.44 -75.34 54.93
C VAL A 571 27.70 -76.23 54.88
N ILE A 572 28.71 -75.91 54.08
CA ILE A 572 30.01 -76.60 54.07
C ILE A 572 30.80 -76.28 55.35
N GLU A 573 30.74 -75.04 55.85
CA GLU A 573 31.35 -74.64 57.12
C GLU A 573 30.68 -75.34 58.33
N ASP A 574 29.34 -75.42 58.34
CA ASP A 574 28.61 -76.14 59.39
C ASP A 574 28.88 -77.66 59.33
N ASN A 575 28.88 -78.27 58.12
CA ASN A 575 29.26 -79.67 57.95
C ASN A 575 30.73 -79.95 58.29
N THR A 576 31.66 -79.02 58.04
CA THR A 576 33.07 -79.21 58.42
C THR A 576 33.29 -79.00 59.93
N ARG A 577 32.47 -78.18 60.60
CA ARG A 577 32.42 -78.16 62.07
C ARG A 577 31.86 -79.48 62.62
N ILE A 578 30.76 -79.99 62.08
CA ILE A 578 30.18 -81.29 62.48
C ILE A 578 31.17 -82.45 62.21
N LEU A 579 31.95 -82.41 61.12
CA LEU A 579 33.01 -83.38 60.85
C LEU A 579 34.20 -83.25 61.81
N ALA A 580 34.47 -82.06 62.35
CA ALA A 580 35.47 -81.88 63.41
C ALA A 580 34.95 -82.40 64.76
N GLU A 581 33.71 -82.05 65.13
CA GLU A 581 33.01 -82.51 66.33
C GLU A 581 32.92 -84.05 66.37
N THR A 582 32.41 -84.67 65.31
CA THR A 582 32.32 -86.14 65.20
C THR A 582 33.69 -86.84 65.12
N LYS A 583 34.75 -86.16 64.62
CA LYS A 583 36.13 -86.68 64.71
C LYS A 583 36.67 -86.60 66.14
N GLU A 584 36.36 -85.56 66.89
CA GLU A 584 36.74 -85.45 68.30
C GLU A 584 35.99 -86.50 69.16
N GLU A 585 34.70 -86.72 68.91
CA GLU A 585 33.95 -87.86 69.48
C GLU A 585 34.59 -89.21 69.12
N LEU A 586 35.04 -89.40 67.87
CA LEU A 586 35.71 -90.62 67.44
C LEU A 586 37.05 -90.81 68.16
N GLU A 587 37.87 -89.77 68.27
CA GLU A 587 39.12 -89.81 69.05
C GLU A 587 38.87 -90.04 70.54
N GLN A 588 37.71 -89.62 71.07
CA GLN A 588 37.31 -89.91 72.45
C GLN A 588 36.84 -91.37 72.60
N LYS A 589 36.15 -91.93 71.60
CA LYS A 589 35.80 -93.36 71.54
C LYS A 589 37.03 -94.26 71.36
N ASP A 590 38.03 -93.85 70.59
CA ASP A 590 39.30 -94.58 70.48
C ASP A 590 40.08 -94.59 71.80
N LYS A 591 40.06 -93.48 72.56
CA LYS A 591 40.62 -93.42 73.94
C LYS A 591 39.86 -94.36 74.89
N GLU A 592 38.53 -94.43 74.78
CA GLU A 592 37.70 -95.35 75.57
C GLU A 592 37.95 -96.82 75.19
N ILE A 593 38.11 -97.14 73.90
CA ILE A 593 38.50 -98.47 73.40
C ILE A 593 39.92 -98.83 73.86
N ALA A 594 40.85 -97.88 73.90
CA ALA A 594 42.20 -98.10 74.41
C ALA A 594 42.19 -98.40 75.93
N ALA A 595 41.36 -97.71 76.71
CA ALA A 595 41.15 -98.02 78.12
C ALA A 595 40.55 -99.42 78.32
N LEU A 596 39.47 -99.76 77.59
CA LEU A 596 38.83 -101.08 77.62
C LEU A 596 39.77 -102.21 77.16
N ARG A 597 40.71 -101.94 76.26
CA ARG A 597 41.80 -102.88 75.91
C ARG A 597 42.77 -103.06 77.07
N GLY A 598 43.17 -101.99 77.75
CA GLY A 598 43.98 -102.07 78.96
C GLY A 598 43.30 -102.88 80.07
N ASP A 599 42.00 -102.68 80.29
CA ASP A 599 41.22 -103.48 81.25
C ASP A 599 41.05 -104.94 80.82
N TYR A 600 40.91 -105.20 79.51
CA TYR A 600 40.91 -106.55 78.96
C TYR A 600 42.27 -107.25 79.16
N ASP A 601 43.38 -106.58 78.85
CA ASP A 601 44.74 -107.13 79.01
C ASP A 601 45.09 -107.33 80.50
N ASN A 602 44.61 -106.45 81.38
CA ASN A 602 44.63 -106.65 82.83
C ASN A 602 43.82 -107.89 83.26
N MET A 603 42.62 -108.10 82.70
CA MET A 603 41.78 -109.25 83.00
C MET A 603 42.37 -110.56 82.43
N VAL A 604 42.99 -110.53 81.25
CA VAL A 604 43.73 -111.66 80.67
C VAL A 604 44.94 -112.02 81.52
N SER A 605 45.71 -111.02 81.99
CA SER A 605 46.82 -111.23 82.91
C SER A 605 46.34 -111.88 84.22
N LYS A 606 45.18 -111.46 84.73
CA LYS A 606 44.56 -112.02 85.94
C LYS A 606 43.98 -113.43 85.71
N MET A 607 43.49 -113.72 84.50
CA MET A 607 43.08 -115.06 84.09
C MET A 607 44.27 -116.00 83.96
N GLN A 608 45.40 -115.55 83.39
CA GLN A 608 46.65 -116.31 83.32
C GLN A 608 47.21 -116.61 84.72
N GLN A 609 47.15 -115.64 85.64
CA GLN A 609 47.49 -115.87 87.05
C GLN A 609 46.60 -116.95 87.67
N LEU A 610 45.27 -116.85 87.51
CA LEU A 610 44.32 -117.85 88.00
C LEU A 610 44.51 -119.23 87.35
N GLN A 611 44.91 -119.30 86.07
CA GLN A 611 45.29 -120.57 85.42
C GLN A 611 46.55 -121.18 86.05
N SER A 612 47.56 -120.37 86.37
CA SER A 612 48.76 -120.85 87.07
C SER A 612 48.43 -121.39 88.46
N ASP A 613 47.54 -120.72 89.20
CA ASP A 613 47.05 -121.20 90.50
C ASP A 613 46.21 -122.49 90.37
N LEU A 614 45.45 -122.65 89.29
CA LEU A 614 44.70 -123.87 88.97
C LEU A 614 45.63 -125.06 88.66
N GLU A 615 46.70 -124.83 87.90
CA GLU A 615 47.71 -125.85 87.59
C GLU A 615 48.48 -126.27 88.86
N ASN A 616 48.85 -125.31 89.71
CA ASN A 616 49.42 -125.57 91.04
C ASN A 616 48.46 -126.38 91.94
N TYR A 617 47.14 -126.16 91.83
CA TYR A 617 46.14 -126.96 92.52
C TYR A 617 46.05 -128.39 91.99
N LYS A 618 46.06 -128.60 90.65
CA LYS A 618 46.09 -129.94 90.04
C LYS A 618 47.30 -130.76 90.50
N SER A 619 48.50 -130.16 90.52
CA SER A 619 49.71 -130.85 91.00
C SER A 619 49.61 -131.29 92.47
N ARG A 620 48.88 -130.54 93.32
CA ARG A 620 48.59 -130.94 94.70
C ARG A 620 47.55 -132.07 94.80
N VAL A 621 46.59 -132.14 93.88
CA VAL A 621 45.59 -133.22 93.83
C VAL A 621 46.22 -134.54 93.38
N LEU A 622 47.05 -134.54 92.33
CA LEU A 622 47.73 -135.74 91.84
C LEU A 622 48.62 -136.41 92.91
N LEU A 623 49.35 -135.62 93.70
CA LEU A 623 50.13 -136.11 94.85
C LEU A 623 49.25 -136.68 95.98
N SER A 624 47.99 -136.22 96.09
CA SER A 624 47.01 -136.78 97.03
C SER A 624 46.46 -138.12 96.53
N GLU A 625 46.13 -138.23 95.24
CA GLU A 625 45.60 -139.46 94.64
C GLU A 625 46.64 -140.60 94.64
N GLU A 626 47.90 -140.32 94.27
CA GLU A 626 49.01 -141.29 94.39
C GLU A 626 49.19 -141.83 95.82
N SER A 627 48.84 -141.04 96.84
CA SER A 627 48.94 -141.45 98.25
C SER A 627 47.78 -142.36 98.67
N ALA A 628 46.57 -142.11 98.14
CA ALA A 628 45.38 -142.91 98.41
C ALA A 628 45.43 -144.26 97.68
N GLU A 629 45.91 -144.29 96.44
CA GLU A 629 45.97 -145.52 95.64
C GLU A 629 46.94 -146.56 96.23
N LYS A 630 48.05 -146.10 96.85
CA LYS A 630 48.99 -146.96 97.60
C LYS A 630 48.38 -147.53 98.90
N GLN A 631 47.42 -146.85 99.52
CA GLN A 631 46.68 -147.41 100.67
C GLN A 631 45.64 -148.44 100.19
N SER A 632 44.95 -148.16 99.08
CA SER A 632 43.96 -149.06 98.45
C SER A 632 44.57 -150.39 97.98
N SER A 633 45.77 -150.38 97.40
CA SER A 633 46.48 -151.60 96.99
C SER A 633 46.91 -152.46 98.19
N THR A 634 47.30 -151.84 99.31
CA THR A 634 47.69 -152.56 100.55
C THR A 634 46.50 -153.32 101.14
N ALA A 635 45.30 -152.71 101.19
CA ALA A 635 44.09 -153.35 101.69
C ALA A 635 43.60 -154.53 100.82
N ARG A 636 43.86 -154.48 99.49
CA ARG A 636 43.51 -155.58 98.58
C ARG A 636 44.29 -156.87 98.84
N ILE A 637 45.55 -156.77 99.25
CA ILE A 637 46.39 -157.95 99.54
C ILE A 637 45.91 -158.67 100.80
N GLN A 638 45.59 -157.92 101.86
CA GLN A 638 45.06 -158.48 103.13
C GLN A 638 43.70 -159.19 102.94
N LEU A 639 42.87 -158.73 102.00
CA LEU A 639 41.62 -159.41 101.62
C LEU A 639 41.83 -160.68 100.77
N GLN A 640 43.03 -160.89 100.22
CA GLN A 640 43.35 -162.09 99.44
C GLN A 640 43.85 -163.23 100.33
N GLU A 641 44.65 -162.95 101.36
CA GLU A 641 45.08 -163.95 102.36
C GLU A 641 43.89 -164.54 103.14
N LEU A 642 42.92 -163.71 103.54
CA LEU A 642 41.67 -164.18 104.18
C LEU A 642 40.79 -165.05 103.26
N LYS A 643 41.02 -165.02 101.93
CA LYS A 643 40.27 -165.81 100.96
C LYS A 643 40.77 -167.25 100.86
N GLU A 644 42.07 -167.47 101.08
CA GLU A 644 42.67 -168.80 101.12
C GLU A 644 42.32 -169.56 102.42
N ALA A 645 42.12 -168.84 103.52
CA ALA A 645 41.66 -169.42 104.78
C ALA A 645 40.22 -169.98 104.72
N LEU A 646 39.32 -169.38 103.93
CA LEU A 646 37.91 -169.78 103.87
C LEU A 646 37.61 -170.85 102.81
N LEU A 647 38.32 -170.85 101.68
CA LEU A 647 38.18 -171.90 100.66
C LEU A 647 38.75 -173.26 101.10
N ALA A 648 39.55 -173.30 102.17
CA ALA A 648 39.88 -174.53 102.89
C ALA A 648 38.69 -175.11 103.70
N SER A 649 37.61 -174.35 103.90
CA SER A 649 36.41 -174.80 104.62
C SER A 649 35.31 -175.32 103.68
N GLU A 650 35.13 -174.72 102.51
CA GLU A 650 33.95 -174.98 101.64
C GLU A 650 34.32 -175.57 100.26
N SER A 651 35.29 -176.49 100.28
CA SER A 651 35.35 -177.60 99.30
C SER A 651 34.22 -178.64 99.49
N GLN A 652 33.16 -178.27 100.22
CA GLN A 652 31.76 -178.61 99.96
C GLN A 652 31.03 -177.27 99.74
N VAL A 653 30.97 -176.72 98.53
CA VAL A 653 29.90 -176.99 97.53
C VAL A 653 30.38 -176.59 96.11
N SER A 654 31.66 -176.86 95.80
CA SER A 654 32.16 -176.79 94.42
C SER A 654 31.59 -177.89 93.52
N SER A 655 30.34 -177.76 93.08
CA SER A 655 29.88 -178.31 91.80
C SER A 655 28.67 -177.55 91.26
N LEU A 656 28.61 -177.49 89.93
CA LEU A 656 27.50 -177.03 89.10
C LEU A 656 27.29 -175.50 88.98
N GLN A 657 27.55 -175.08 87.74
CA GLN A 657 26.80 -174.12 86.91
C GLN A 657 27.35 -172.68 86.80
N GLU A 658 27.90 -172.23 85.66
CA GLU A 658 27.96 -172.82 84.30
C GLU A 658 26.56 -173.16 83.72
N GLU A 659 25.92 -172.29 82.95
CA GLU A 659 26.38 -171.89 81.62
C GLU A 659 25.56 -170.67 81.12
N VAL A 660 25.54 -170.43 79.81
CA VAL A 660 24.70 -169.44 79.10
C VAL A 660 25.08 -167.98 79.32
N SER A 661 26.24 -167.61 78.77
CA SER A 661 26.45 -166.27 78.24
C SER A 661 25.76 -166.13 76.87
N THR A 662 24.70 -165.32 76.75
CA THR A 662 24.30 -164.69 75.46
C THR A 662 23.36 -163.48 75.63
N GLN A 663 23.60 -162.47 74.80
CA GLN A 663 22.91 -161.19 74.54
C GLN A 663 21.43 -160.97 74.96
N HIS A 664 21.11 -159.75 75.44
CA HIS A 664 20.01 -158.93 74.92
C HIS A 664 20.21 -157.41 75.24
N ASP A 665 19.23 -156.58 74.87
CA ASP A 665 19.25 -155.10 74.78
C ASP A 665 18.66 -154.35 76.01
N LEU A 666 18.63 -153.00 75.89
CA LEU A 666 17.72 -152.03 76.53
C LEU A 666 17.99 -151.55 78.00
N LEU A 667 18.28 -150.24 78.09
CA LEU A 667 17.72 -149.22 79.00
C LEU A 667 17.72 -149.40 80.54
N HIS A 668 18.32 -148.41 81.25
CA HIS A 668 17.76 -147.58 82.38
C HIS A 668 18.76 -147.23 83.52
N GLY A 669 18.38 -146.24 84.37
CA GLY A 669 19.09 -145.80 85.58
C GLY A 669 20.06 -144.62 85.34
N ARG A 670 19.99 -143.45 86.01
CA ARG A 670 19.32 -143.01 87.26
C ARG A 670 19.76 -143.74 88.53
N ASP A 671 19.91 -143.11 89.70
CA ASP A 671 19.59 -141.73 90.19
C ASP A 671 20.65 -141.36 91.29
N ASN A 672 20.63 -140.39 92.22
CA ASN A 672 19.69 -139.37 92.75
C ASN A 672 20.48 -138.38 93.70
N LEU A 673 19.80 -137.38 94.31
CA LEU A 673 20.13 -136.67 95.59
C LEU A 673 21.37 -135.70 95.63
N GLU A 674 21.38 -134.51 96.27
CA GLU A 674 20.42 -133.67 97.04
C GLU A 674 21.04 -132.23 97.25
N HIS A 675 20.59 -131.19 98.00
CA HIS A 675 19.44 -130.84 98.90
C HIS A 675 19.33 -129.28 99.07
N ASN A 676 18.16 -128.66 98.79
CA ASN A 676 17.73 -127.26 99.14
C ASN A 676 18.63 -126.07 98.64
N GLY A 677 18.28 -124.77 98.67
CA GLY A 677 17.10 -123.94 99.05
C GLY A 677 17.56 -122.51 99.44
N GLU A 678 16.81 -121.39 99.44
CA GLU A 678 15.43 -120.99 99.02
C GLU A 678 15.32 -119.43 98.89
N ILE A 679 14.20 -118.89 98.32
CA ILE A 679 13.38 -117.68 98.67
C ILE A 679 14.12 -116.35 99.12
N MET A 680 13.85 -115.11 98.62
CA MET A 680 12.56 -114.38 98.49
C MET A 680 12.57 -113.14 97.53
N VAL A 681 11.40 -112.83 96.96
CA VAL A 681 10.77 -111.54 96.53
C VAL A 681 11.56 -110.21 96.59
N GLY A 682 11.40 -109.37 95.53
CA GLY A 682 11.17 -107.92 95.72
C GLY A 682 11.62 -106.93 94.64
N ASP A 683 10.94 -106.83 93.47
CA ASP A 683 10.44 -105.55 92.90
C ASP A 683 9.74 -105.64 91.52
N ILE A 684 9.24 -104.50 91.01
CA ILE A 684 8.75 -104.22 89.63
C ILE A 684 7.46 -104.96 89.20
N ALA A 685 6.42 -104.90 90.03
CA ALA A 685 5.04 -105.16 89.59
C ALA A 685 4.40 -104.02 88.75
N GLN A 686 5.16 -102.98 88.40
CA GLN A 686 4.63 -101.70 87.87
C GLN A 686 4.76 -101.54 86.35
N LEU A 687 5.85 -102.02 85.72
CA LEU A 687 6.11 -101.84 84.28
C LEU A 687 5.21 -102.65 83.33
N GLN A 688 4.38 -103.58 83.84
CA GLN A 688 3.41 -104.32 83.03
C GLN A 688 2.06 -103.60 82.84
N LYS A 689 1.84 -102.45 83.47
CA LYS A 689 0.57 -101.70 83.38
C LYS A 689 0.57 -100.64 82.26
N GLU A 690 1.67 -99.94 82.06
CA GLU A 690 1.78 -98.83 81.10
C GLU A 690 1.91 -99.30 79.65
N LYS A 691 2.57 -100.45 79.42
CA LYS A 691 2.77 -101.03 78.07
C LYS A 691 1.45 -101.18 77.28
N ARG A 692 0.36 -101.57 77.95
CA ARG A 692 -0.96 -101.77 77.30
C ARG A 692 -1.63 -100.49 76.80
N VAL A 693 -1.26 -99.32 77.32
CA VAL A 693 -1.89 -98.03 76.95
C VAL A 693 -1.31 -97.47 75.65
N MET A 694 0.00 -97.61 75.45
CA MET A 694 0.69 -97.14 74.24
C MET A 694 0.38 -98.02 73.01
N GLU A 695 0.22 -99.33 73.21
CA GLU A 695 -0.18 -100.27 72.14
C GLU A 695 -1.57 -99.94 71.55
N GLN A 696 -2.46 -99.30 72.33
CA GLN A 696 -3.81 -98.95 71.88
C GLN A 696 -3.83 -97.75 70.91
N GLN A 697 -3.02 -96.71 71.13
CA GLN A 697 -3.01 -95.50 70.29
C GLN A 697 -2.50 -95.75 68.85
N ILE A 698 -1.62 -96.74 68.66
CA ILE A 698 -1.11 -97.13 67.34
C ILE A 698 -2.23 -97.80 66.49
N SER A 699 -3.21 -98.44 67.12
CA SER A 699 -4.33 -99.07 66.42
C SER A 699 -5.30 -98.05 65.78
N GLU A 700 -5.41 -96.85 66.34
CA GLU A 700 -6.38 -95.85 65.90
C GLU A 700 -5.88 -95.02 64.72
N LYS A 701 -4.62 -94.56 64.75
CA LYS A 701 -4.05 -93.76 63.65
C LYS A 701 -4.00 -94.52 62.31
N ASN A 702 -3.94 -95.86 62.35
CA ASN A 702 -4.02 -96.72 61.18
C ASN A 702 -5.43 -96.77 60.52
N LYS A 703 -6.51 -96.36 61.21
CA LYS A 703 -7.84 -96.22 60.58
C LYS A 703 -7.93 -94.99 59.68
N THR A 704 -7.30 -93.88 60.07
CA THR A 704 -7.30 -92.60 59.32
C THR A 704 -6.74 -92.74 57.90
N ILE A 705 -5.70 -93.56 57.71
CA ILE A 705 -5.06 -93.76 56.40
C ILE A 705 -6.03 -94.43 55.40
N LYS A 706 -6.89 -95.35 55.86
CA LYS A 706 -7.92 -95.96 55.00
C LYS A 706 -9.02 -94.98 54.57
N GLN A 707 -9.33 -93.97 55.38
CA GLN A 707 -10.29 -92.93 55.01
C GLN A 707 -9.75 -91.99 53.91
N LEU A 708 -8.46 -91.67 53.94
CA LEU A 708 -7.80 -90.90 52.86
C LEU A 708 -7.82 -91.65 51.52
N GLN A 709 -7.66 -92.98 51.54
CA GLN A 709 -7.80 -93.82 50.34
C GLN A 709 -9.22 -93.82 49.77
N GLN A 710 -10.26 -93.49 50.55
CA GLN A 710 -11.64 -93.48 50.09
C GLN A 710 -12.06 -92.14 49.43
N ARG A 711 -11.53 -90.99 49.87
CA ARG A 711 -11.80 -89.69 49.21
C ARG A 711 -11.18 -89.58 47.81
N MET A 712 -10.10 -90.31 47.54
CA MET A 712 -9.55 -90.45 46.18
C MET A 712 -10.56 -91.02 45.17
N ALA A 713 -11.62 -91.70 45.62
CA ALA A 713 -12.70 -92.17 44.75
C ALA A 713 -13.73 -91.08 44.41
N GLU A 714 -13.89 -90.04 45.25
CA GLU A 714 -14.83 -88.93 45.01
C GLU A 714 -14.33 -88.01 43.90
N LEU A 715 -13.01 -87.87 43.77
CA LEU A 715 -12.32 -87.17 42.66
C LEU A 715 -12.71 -87.70 41.26
N LYS A 716 -13.21 -88.94 41.15
CA LYS A 716 -13.73 -89.50 39.89
C LYS A 716 -15.19 -89.13 39.57
N LYS A 717 -15.95 -88.51 40.49
CA LYS A 717 -17.41 -88.40 40.37
C LYS A 717 -17.95 -87.01 39.96
N THR A 718 -17.11 -85.98 39.96
CA THR A 718 -17.51 -84.60 39.53
C THR A 718 -16.73 -84.11 38.31
N LEU A 719 -15.79 -84.91 37.80
CA LEU A 719 -15.10 -84.70 36.52
C LEU A 719 -16.02 -84.87 35.28
N GLN A 720 -17.34 -84.95 35.49
CA GLN A 720 -18.39 -85.28 34.51
C GLN A 720 -19.48 -84.18 34.44
N LYS A 721 -19.06 -82.92 34.70
CA LYS A 721 -19.77 -81.64 34.47
C LYS A 721 -18.74 -80.56 34.10
N GLU A 722 -17.78 -80.82 33.23
CA GLU A 722 -17.95 -81.00 31.77
C GLU A 722 -18.69 -79.84 31.06
N LEU A 723 -17.92 -79.19 30.17
CA LEU A 723 -18.32 -78.66 28.85
C LEU A 723 -19.12 -77.33 28.72
N LYS A 724 -18.37 -76.29 28.29
CA LYS A 724 -18.68 -75.29 27.22
C LYS A 724 -19.57 -74.05 27.52
N ILE A 725 -18.90 -72.90 27.62
CA ILE A 725 -18.99 -71.68 26.77
C ILE A 725 -20.36 -71.30 26.15
N LYS A 726 -20.84 -70.05 26.37
CA LYS A 726 -21.54 -69.18 25.37
C LYS A 726 -21.58 -67.68 25.77
N PRO A 727 -21.93 -66.73 24.87
CA PRO A 727 -21.51 -65.31 24.95
C PRO A 727 -22.62 -64.25 24.63
N GLU A 728 -22.17 -63.05 24.21
CA GLU A 728 -22.82 -62.03 23.34
C GLU A 728 -23.72 -60.90 23.93
N PRO A 729 -23.84 -59.73 23.24
CA PRO A 729 -24.37 -58.47 23.80
C PRO A 729 -25.55 -57.85 22.98
N GLU A 730 -25.83 -56.56 23.27
CA GLU A 730 -26.57 -55.56 22.46
C GLU A 730 -28.08 -55.71 22.19
N ILE A 731 -28.76 -54.55 22.16
CA ILE A 731 -29.83 -54.13 21.23
C ILE A 731 -30.09 -52.61 21.41
N ASN A 732 -30.61 -51.96 20.37
CA ASN A 732 -30.78 -50.50 20.22
C ASN A 732 -32.17 -50.19 19.62
N GLU A 733 -32.81 -49.05 19.94
CA GLU A 733 -33.74 -48.36 19.01
C GLU A 733 -34.25 -46.96 19.46
N MET A 734 -34.37 -46.04 18.47
CA MET A 734 -35.35 -44.92 18.31
C MET A 734 -35.46 -43.74 19.33
N ARG A 735 -36.02 -42.54 19.01
CA ARG A 735 -36.10 -41.72 17.76
C ARG A 735 -36.78 -40.34 18.04
N GLU A 736 -36.25 -39.26 17.45
CA GLU A 736 -36.88 -37.94 17.11
C GLU A 736 -37.37 -36.87 18.14
N LYS A 737 -37.18 -35.60 17.69
CA LYS A 737 -38.07 -34.41 17.70
C LYS A 737 -38.04 -33.30 18.80
N LEU A 738 -37.81 -32.08 18.29
CA LEU A 738 -38.45 -30.77 18.57
C LEU A 738 -38.22 -30.02 19.92
N SER A 739 -37.77 -28.77 19.77
CA SER A 739 -38.10 -27.60 20.63
C SER A 739 -39.34 -26.88 20.08
N PRO A 740 -40.11 -26.10 20.88
CA PRO A 740 -39.84 -24.64 20.97
C PRO A 740 -40.28 -23.89 22.26
N GLU A 741 -39.71 -22.68 22.43
CA GLU A 741 -40.28 -21.39 22.93
C GLU A 741 -40.98 -21.12 24.31
N LEU A 742 -40.65 -19.91 24.80
CA LEU A 742 -41.46 -18.91 25.56
C LEU A 742 -41.98 -19.18 26.99
N ALA A 743 -41.36 -18.53 27.98
CA ALA A 743 -41.94 -17.36 28.71
C ALA A 743 -40.96 -16.78 29.78
N THR A 744 -41.08 -15.50 30.11
CA THR A 744 -40.35 -14.82 31.21
C THR A 744 -41.33 -14.38 32.32
N PRO A 745 -40.86 -14.06 33.55
CA PRO A 745 -40.50 -12.65 33.84
C PRO A 745 -39.35 -12.44 34.88
N ALA A 746 -38.82 -11.20 34.95
CA ALA A 746 -38.39 -10.43 36.14
C ALA A 746 -37.53 -11.08 37.27
N LEU A 747 -36.59 -10.39 37.97
CA LEU A 747 -36.07 -9.01 37.91
C LEU A 747 -34.80 -8.94 38.79
N THR A 748 -33.71 -8.32 38.33
CA THR A 748 -32.75 -7.65 39.22
C THR A 748 -31.99 -6.56 38.46
N VAL A 749 -31.74 -5.42 39.12
CA VAL A 749 -31.17 -4.21 38.51
C VAL A 749 -29.89 -3.80 39.26
N THR A 750 -28.88 -3.39 38.50
CA THR A 750 -27.81 -2.49 38.98
C THR A 750 -27.65 -1.37 37.96
N ASN A 751 -27.50 -0.12 38.43
CA ASN A 751 -27.58 1.07 37.58
C ASN A 751 -26.23 1.52 37.00
N ASN A 752 -26.27 1.84 35.70
CA ASN A 752 -25.74 3.07 35.08
C ASN A 752 -24.74 3.94 35.87
N SER A 753 -23.50 4.05 35.37
CA SER A 753 -23.01 5.30 34.72
C SER A 753 -21.51 5.22 34.36
N ASP A 754 -21.15 5.15 33.06
CA ASP A 754 -20.46 6.27 32.39
C ASP A 754 -20.04 5.99 30.92
N LEU A 755 -20.71 6.71 30.01
CA LEU A 755 -20.11 7.46 28.90
C LEU A 755 -19.00 6.82 28.02
N ASN A 756 -19.37 5.89 27.14
CA ASN A 756 -18.79 5.85 25.78
C ASN A 756 -19.77 5.37 24.69
N ASP A 757 -21.07 5.32 25.00
CA ASP A 757 -22.08 4.74 24.12
C ASP A 757 -22.68 5.80 23.18
N SER A 758 -21.99 6.03 22.07
CA SER A 758 -22.40 6.96 21.01
C SER A 758 -22.56 6.24 19.66
N ARG A 759 -22.87 4.94 19.66
CA ARG A 759 -22.87 4.17 18.40
C ARG A 759 -23.84 2.99 18.27
N GLU A 760 -24.60 2.61 19.30
CA GLU A 760 -25.68 1.62 19.11
C GLU A 760 -26.94 2.27 18.51
N ILE A 761 -26.88 2.50 17.19
CA ILE A 761 -28.01 3.02 16.40
C ILE A 761 -29.13 1.97 16.40
N ASN A 762 -30.33 2.36 16.83
CA ASN A 762 -31.50 1.49 16.74
C ASN A 762 -31.79 1.12 15.27
N PHE A 763 -31.49 -0.12 14.91
CA PHE A 763 -31.62 -0.64 13.55
C PHE A 763 -33.05 -0.59 13.00
N GLU A 764 -34.07 -0.67 13.86
CA GLU A 764 -35.47 -0.56 13.44
C GLU A 764 -35.84 0.89 13.06
N TYR A 765 -35.35 1.87 13.82
CA TYR A 765 -35.47 3.29 13.47
C TYR A 765 -34.67 3.65 12.22
N LEU A 766 -33.42 3.18 12.10
CA LEU A 766 -32.59 3.36 10.90
C LEU A 766 -33.28 2.76 9.66
N LYS A 767 -33.80 1.53 9.76
CA LYS A 767 -34.57 0.88 8.70
C LYS A 767 -35.79 1.70 8.28
N HIS A 768 -36.52 2.28 9.23
CA HIS A 768 -37.64 3.18 8.92
C HIS A 768 -37.18 4.45 8.20
N VAL A 769 -36.13 5.13 8.68
CA VAL A 769 -35.65 6.38 8.07
C VAL A 769 -35.07 6.15 6.67
N VAL A 770 -34.33 5.06 6.44
CA VAL A 770 -33.82 4.71 5.10
C VAL A 770 -34.96 4.33 4.14
N LEU A 771 -35.92 3.50 4.56
CA LEU A 771 -37.10 3.21 3.74
C LEU A 771 -37.90 4.47 3.41
N LYS A 772 -38.07 5.37 4.39
CA LYS A 772 -38.76 6.65 4.18
C LYS A 772 -37.99 7.57 3.24
N PHE A 773 -36.67 7.67 3.36
CA PHE A 773 -35.81 8.43 2.44
C PHE A 773 -35.91 7.91 0.99
N MET A 774 -35.86 6.58 0.80
CA MET A 774 -35.97 5.95 -0.52
C MET A 774 -37.38 6.01 -1.14
N SER A 775 -38.42 6.23 -0.32
CA SER A 775 -39.84 6.25 -0.75
C SER A 775 -40.48 7.64 -0.74
N ALA A 776 -39.75 8.67 -0.28
CA ALA A 776 -40.21 10.04 -0.21
C ALA A 776 -40.09 10.74 -1.56
N ARG A 777 -40.89 11.80 -1.76
CA ARG A 777 -40.71 12.70 -2.92
C ARG A 777 -39.38 13.43 -2.79
N GLU A 778 -38.76 13.83 -3.90
CA GLU A 778 -37.40 14.37 -3.93
C GLU A 778 -37.21 15.55 -2.96
N ALA A 779 -38.19 16.45 -2.87
CA ALA A 779 -38.16 17.58 -1.94
C ALA A 779 -38.26 17.18 -0.46
N GLU A 780 -38.93 16.06 -0.13
CA GLU A 780 -39.01 15.50 1.22
C GLU A 780 -37.73 14.71 1.56
N ALA A 781 -37.21 13.94 0.59
CA ALA A 781 -35.94 13.24 0.70
C ALA A 781 -34.78 14.21 0.98
N PHE A 782 -34.78 15.40 0.36
CA PHE A 782 -33.79 16.45 0.60
C PHE A 782 -33.72 16.90 2.08
N HIS A 783 -34.87 17.01 2.75
CA HIS A 783 -34.92 17.31 4.19
C HIS A 783 -34.49 16.12 5.06
N LEU A 784 -34.66 14.89 4.56
CA LEU A 784 -34.25 13.67 5.24
C LEU A 784 -32.75 13.34 5.09
N ILE A 785 -32.02 13.95 4.14
CA ILE A 785 -30.56 13.75 3.94
C ILE A 785 -29.82 13.84 5.28
N LYS A 786 -30.01 14.94 6.01
CA LYS A 786 -29.27 15.19 7.26
C LYS A 786 -29.60 14.19 8.38
N ALA A 787 -30.81 13.62 8.38
CA ALA A 787 -31.17 12.54 9.30
C ALA A 787 -30.49 11.22 8.90
N VAL A 788 -30.43 10.91 7.60
CA VAL A 788 -29.70 9.74 7.07
C VAL A 788 -28.20 9.85 7.33
N SER A 789 -27.59 11.01 7.09
CA SER A 789 -26.16 11.25 7.36
C SER A 789 -25.78 10.97 8.81
N VAL A 790 -26.56 11.50 9.76
CA VAL A 790 -26.31 11.31 11.20
C VAL A 790 -26.54 9.85 11.63
N LEU A 791 -27.55 9.17 11.07
CA LEU A 791 -27.85 7.77 11.42
C LEU A 791 -26.95 6.74 10.73
N LEU A 792 -26.24 7.11 9.65
CA LEU A 792 -25.28 6.25 8.95
C LEU A 792 -23.81 6.69 9.12
N ASN A 793 -23.55 7.77 9.87
CA ASN A 793 -22.24 8.40 10.03
C ASN A 793 -21.56 8.75 8.69
N PHE A 794 -22.31 9.35 7.77
CA PHE A 794 -21.73 9.85 6.51
C PHE A 794 -20.67 10.94 6.77
N SER A 795 -19.60 10.90 5.99
CA SER A 795 -18.69 12.03 5.84
C SER A 795 -19.38 13.24 5.19
N VAL A 796 -18.76 14.42 5.31
CA VAL A 796 -19.28 15.65 4.69
C VAL A 796 -19.27 15.51 3.15
N GLU A 797 -18.32 14.75 2.62
CA GLU A 797 -18.18 14.38 1.22
C GLU A 797 -19.34 13.48 0.76
N GLU A 798 -19.74 12.50 1.57
CA GLU A 798 -20.86 11.59 1.26
C GLU A 798 -22.23 12.30 1.39
N GLU A 799 -22.43 13.15 2.41
CA GLU A 799 -23.64 13.99 2.51
C GLU A 799 -23.78 14.89 1.28
N ASN A 800 -22.71 15.58 0.89
CA ASN A 800 -22.73 16.44 -0.30
C ASN A 800 -22.91 15.64 -1.59
N LEU A 801 -22.33 14.44 -1.73
CA LEU A 801 -22.53 13.59 -2.92
C LEU A 801 -23.99 13.14 -3.06
N VAL A 802 -24.66 12.77 -1.97
CA VAL A 802 -26.09 12.44 -1.96
C VAL A 802 -26.93 13.66 -2.31
N LYS A 803 -26.57 14.83 -1.77
CA LYS A 803 -27.23 16.12 -2.03
C LYS A 803 -27.09 16.56 -3.48
N GLU A 804 -25.88 16.63 -4.02
CA GLU A 804 -25.60 16.92 -5.44
C GLU A 804 -26.35 15.94 -6.37
N THR A 805 -26.44 14.66 -5.98
CA THR A 805 -27.16 13.63 -6.77
C THR A 805 -28.68 13.87 -6.79
N LEU A 806 -29.24 14.40 -5.70
CA LEU A 806 -30.66 14.71 -5.60
C LEU A 806 -31.00 16.05 -6.28
N GLU A 807 -30.14 17.07 -6.14
CA GLU A 807 -30.23 18.35 -6.87
C GLU A 807 -30.10 18.13 -8.39
N TYR A 808 -29.21 17.22 -8.84
CA TYR A 808 -29.14 16.77 -10.23
C TYR A 808 -30.46 16.14 -10.70
N LYS A 809 -31.09 15.26 -9.90
CA LYS A 809 -32.39 14.66 -10.26
C LYS A 809 -33.53 15.67 -10.33
N MET A 810 -33.46 16.78 -9.58
CA MET A 810 -34.43 17.88 -9.66
C MET A 810 -34.16 18.82 -10.85
N SER A 811 -32.97 18.79 -11.45
CA SER A 811 -32.51 19.77 -12.44
C SER A 811 -32.51 19.21 -13.86
N TRP A 812 -33.23 19.89 -14.76
CA TRP A 812 -33.27 19.53 -16.19
C TRP A 812 -31.92 19.70 -16.92
N PHE A 813 -31.00 20.50 -16.36
CA PHE A 813 -29.74 20.92 -17.01
C PHE A 813 -28.48 20.56 -16.24
N GLY A 814 -28.57 19.79 -15.15
CA GLY A 814 -27.40 19.33 -14.42
C GLY A 814 -26.61 18.24 -15.16
N SER A 815 -25.32 18.13 -14.86
CA SER A 815 -24.52 16.93 -15.16
C SER A 815 -24.47 16.02 -13.93
N LYS A 816 -24.54 14.70 -14.13
CA LYS A 816 -24.51 13.73 -13.02
C LYS A 816 -23.19 13.87 -12.22
N PRO A 817 -23.23 14.05 -10.89
CA PRO A 817 -22.03 14.22 -10.08
C PRO A 817 -21.16 12.95 -10.11
N ALA A 818 -19.83 13.16 -10.12
CA ALA A 818 -18.84 12.08 -10.14
C ALA A 818 -18.52 11.60 -8.71
N PRO A 819 -18.45 10.29 -8.44
CA PRO A 819 -18.14 9.76 -7.12
C PRO A 819 -16.69 10.08 -6.72
N LYS A 820 -16.52 10.95 -5.72
CA LYS A 820 -15.22 11.38 -5.19
C LYS A 820 -14.88 10.58 -3.92
N GLY A 821 -14.22 9.44 -4.09
CA GLY A 821 -13.59 8.68 -2.99
C GLY A 821 -14.35 7.44 -2.49
N SER A 822 -13.57 6.50 -1.95
CA SER A 822 -13.89 5.24 -1.24
C SER A 822 -14.89 4.22 -1.83
N ILE A 823 -15.99 4.64 -2.49
CA ILE A 823 -17.01 3.74 -3.04
C ILE A 823 -16.45 3.02 -4.28
N ARG A 824 -15.77 1.89 -4.02
CA ARG A 824 -15.18 1.00 -5.03
C ARG A 824 -16.31 0.43 -5.92
N PRO A 825 -16.30 0.66 -7.24
CA PRO A 825 -17.36 0.13 -8.11
C PRO A 825 -17.32 -1.40 -8.14
N SER A 826 -18.35 -2.05 -7.59
CA SER A 826 -18.52 -3.50 -7.68
C SER A 826 -18.70 -3.94 -9.14
N ILE A 827 -17.80 -4.82 -9.55
CA ILE A 827 -17.58 -5.33 -10.91
C ILE A 827 -18.86 -5.49 -11.75
N SER A 828 -19.05 -4.60 -12.72
CA SER A 828 -19.82 -4.87 -13.93
C SER A 828 -19.18 -4.15 -15.12
N LYS A 829 -18.80 -4.91 -16.15
CA LYS A 829 -18.14 -4.37 -17.35
C LYS A 829 -19.16 -3.60 -18.20
N PRO A 830 -18.82 -2.42 -18.74
CA PRO A 830 -19.59 -1.84 -19.84
C PRO A 830 -19.54 -2.80 -21.04
N ARG A 831 -20.70 -3.10 -21.64
CA ARG A 831 -20.72 -3.64 -23.01
C ARG A 831 -20.30 -2.52 -23.96
N THR A 832 -19.48 -2.85 -24.95
CA THR A 832 -19.34 -2.03 -26.16
C THR A 832 -20.69 -1.97 -26.88
N PRO A 833 -21.13 -0.78 -27.34
CA PRO A 833 -22.18 -0.71 -28.35
C PRO A 833 -21.66 -1.25 -29.69
N TRP A 834 -22.57 -1.78 -30.49
CA TRP A 834 -22.41 -1.95 -31.94
C TRP A 834 -23.34 -0.95 -32.62
N SER A 835 -22.99 -0.56 -33.86
CA SER A 835 -23.54 0.59 -34.62
C SER A 835 -23.10 1.95 -34.06
#